data_AF-A0A495KZ16-F1
#
_entry.id   AF-A0A495KZ16-F1
#
_cell.length_a   1.000
_cell.length_b   1.000
_cell.length_c   1.000
_cell.angle_alpha   90.00
_cell.angle_beta   90.00
_cell.angle_gamma   90.00
#
_symmetry.space_group_name_H-M   'P 1'
#
loop_
_entity.id
_entity.type
_entity.pdbx_description
1 polymer ?
#
loop_
_entity_poly.entity_id
_entity_poly.type
_entity_poly.pdbx_seq_one_letter_code
_entity_poly.pdbx_strand_id
1 'polypeptide(L)'
;MGKSRRMLWGCGAVLPILALVAALGIAGSGEFADDGEAFTTLVVFLVGALLISALLLRHLPRVLSEQGVSVDAAGVALVQRPTWWFRGRTLTLPWHEIVTVTARSIGDRSEAGPSPTSVSFHLRHSPPEDMTPTWALHIAAGAGHAHATSASPHPQITVIPDADRREALVGAVGGHRPDLLSGQVPVAPVSGAGGPAGPGGPGAHTGAPGAVGGPGGPDAHAGASGALGGPHAPRHPGGPPHAGGVPHPSAHAGPPPFPAAGTVSTRGWRIFQWFTYVIVVGGGIAPFATVAYQVLGSELLRGEFSTTGLLPFTPLLVPLVIGLVALPLLLVYLPQYWAPQGVTVDRFGISVATEPMWWSRGHRAHIPWADVHHIAVSSRSSGKSYRLMTEVHLHHVDHELRLPMWAALVMGGESKWGVRATRPVLLIDLRAKSPAKDVVSLLRAARGDLFEDARPERNTPRGAVQGASAAGYAGPGAPAAGYAGPGHRVPVAPYWRSLRARRGWFWALGFGVCVYVLTATAIMGALEAERHLERQEYGAFFPPLFWIVVMSLLLSWSIRSAPRCLTHQGVAVDEAGVTLVQDPMLWFAGRTVFLPWSDVYLVRPEKVRSGKSTEHVIRVFLSRPDLLNHVPTWCRLHPREMGLAPATAHRPLTLVTVRPGTGPQGDLVRAFGQARPDLMPSL
;
A
#
# COMPACT_ATOMS: atom_id res chain seq x y z
N MET A 1 21.16 7.70 0.03
CA MET A 1 20.65 6.42 0.61
C MET A 1 21.18 6.07 2.02
N GLY A 2 22.27 6.66 2.53
CA GLY A 2 22.86 6.28 3.84
C GLY A 2 22.08 6.69 5.11
N LYS A 3 21.34 7.81 5.10
CA LYS A 3 20.60 8.32 6.28
C LYS A 3 19.39 7.45 6.67
N SER A 4 18.65 6.92 5.69
CA SER A 4 17.47 6.06 5.91
C SER A 4 17.81 4.76 6.67
N ARG A 5 18.96 4.14 6.39
CA ARG A 5 19.41 2.93 7.11
C ARG A 5 19.80 3.19 8.56
N ARG A 6 20.40 4.35 8.88
CA ARG A 6 20.79 4.69 10.26
C ARG A 6 19.58 5.04 11.14
N MET A 7 18.57 5.70 10.59
CA MET A 7 17.33 6.02 11.32
C MET A 7 16.43 4.80 11.58
N LEU A 8 16.49 3.79 10.71
CA LEU A 8 15.79 2.50 10.91
C LEU A 8 16.28 1.73 12.15
N TRP A 9 17.55 1.90 12.53
CA TRP A 9 18.09 1.36 13.79
C TRP A 9 17.56 2.12 15.01
N GLY A 10 17.45 3.46 14.93
CA GLY A 10 16.91 4.28 16.01
C GLY A 10 15.45 3.92 16.34
N CYS A 11 14.61 3.66 15.33
CA CYS A 11 13.20 3.30 15.57
C CYS A 11 13.03 1.88 16.12
N GLY A 12 13.93 0.96 15.75
CA GLY A 12 14.02 -0.35 16.39
C GLY A 12 14.44 -0.26 17.87
N ALA A 13 15.11 0.83 18.26
CA ALA A 13 15.49 1.10 19.65
C ALA A 13 14.39 1.76 20.49
N VAL A 14 13.41 2.44 19.88
CA VAL A 14 12.35 3.14 20.65
C VAL A 14 11.45 2.16 21.41
N LEU A 15 11.12 1.00 20.82
CA LEU A 15 10.36 -0.06 21.50
C LEU A 15 11.09 -0.65 22.72
N PRO A 16 12.37 -1.05 22.64
CA PRO A 16 13.12 -1.49 23.81
C PRO A 16 13.42 -0.36 24.79
N ILE A 17 13.53 0.91 24.36
CA ILE A 17 13.64 2.06 25.28
C ILE A 17 12.32 2.25 26.05
N LEU A 18 11.16 2.15 25.40
CA LEU A 18 9.86 2.21 26.08
C LEU A 18 9.66 1.02 27.03
N ALA A 19 10.08 -0.17 26.64
CA ALA A 19 10.08 -1.35 27.50
C ALA A 19 11.04 -1.19 28.69
N LEU A 20 12.22 -0.59 28.47
CA LEU A 20 13.20 -0.28 29.52
C LEU A 20 12.68 0.79 30.46
N VAL A 21 12.04 1.85 29.97
CA VAL A 21 11.42 2.91 30.78
C VAL A 21 10.27 2.35 31.61
N ALA A 22 9.44 1.47 31.04
CA ALA A 22 8.42 0.75 31.80
C ALA A 22 9.04 -0.15 32.88
N ALA A 23 10.10 -0.90 32.54
CA ALA A 23 10.81 -1.75 33.50
C ALA A 23 11.49 -0.95 34.62
N LEU A 24 12.07 0.22 34.31
CA LEU A 24 12.67 1.13 35.28
C LEU A 24 11.60 1.79 36.16
N GLY A 25 10.43 2.13 35.62
CA GLY A 25 9.29 2.61 36.40
C GLY A 25 8.80 1.57 37.41
N ILE A 26 8.76 0.29 37.01
CA ILE A 26 8.40 -0.84 37.88
C ILE A 26 9.47 -1.07 38.96
N ALA A 27 10.75 -1.01 38.59
CA ALA A 27 11.85 -1.18 39.54
C ALA A 27 11.94 -0.03 40.55
N GLY A 28 11.61 1.21 40.14
CA GLY A 28 11.61 2.39 41.01
C GLY A 28 10.40 2.49 41.94
N SER A 29 9.26 1.85 41.62
CA SER A 29 8.08 1.86 42.49
C SER A 29 8.19 0.96 43.73
N GLY A 30 9.25 0.14 43.84
CA GLY A 30 9.45 -0.78 44.96
C GLY A 30 9.64 -0.10 46.33
N GLU A 31 10.02 1.19 46.36
CA GLU A 31 10.10 1.96 47.62
C GLU A 31 8.75 2.53 48.10
N PHE A 32 7.69 2.44 47.30
CA PHE A 32 6.34 2.98 47.60
C PHE A 32 5.29 1.88 47.84
N ALA A 33 5.72 0.69 48.28
CA ALA A 33 4.94 -0.54 48.25
C ALA A 33 3.75 -0.63 49.24
N ASP A 34 3.60 0.31 50.18
CA ASP A 34 2.61 0.14 51.27
C ASP A 34 1.18 0.61 50.96
N ASP A 35 0.92 1.30 49.85
CA ASP A 35 -0.45 1.72 49.50
C ASP A 35 -0.71 1.55 47.99
N GLY A 36 -1.97 1.45 47.57
CA GLY A 36 -2.42 1.18 46.17
C GLY A 36 -1.90 2.13 45.07
N GLU A 37 -0.98 3.03 45.40
CA GLU A 37 -0.24 3.92 44.51
C GLU A 37 0.69 3.19 43.55
N ALA A 38 1.31 2.06 43.94
CA ALA A 38 2.20 1.29 43.05
C ALA A 38 1.44 0.71 41.83
N PHE A 39 0.24 0.18 42.05
CA PHE A 39 -0.63 -0.31 40.98
C PHE A 39 -1.09 0.82 40.05
N THR A 40 -1.48 1.96 40.64
CA THR A 40 -1.89 3.14 39.89
C THR A 40 -0.75 3.64 39.01
N THR A 41 0.48 3.65 39.52
CA THR A 41 1.68 4.03 38.80
C THR A 41 1.95 3.07 37.63
N LEU A 42 1.88 1.76 37.84
CA LEU A 42 2.03 0.75 36.78
C LEU A 42 1.00 0.94 35.66
N VAL A 43 -0.29 1.13 36.01
CA VAL A 43 -1.37 1.34 35.03
C VAL A 43 -1.14 2.61 34.24
N VAL A 44 -0.77 3.72 34.90
CA VAL A 44 -0.46 4.99 34.23
C VAL A 44 0.73 4.82 33.28
N PHE A 45 1.77 4.09 33.67
CA PHE A 45 2.92 3.80 32.80
C PHE A 45 2.54 2.94 31.59
N LEU A 46 1.76 1.87 31.76
CA LEU A 46 1.30 1.02 30.67
C LEU A 46 0.42 1.78 29.68
N VAL A 47 -0.53 2.58 30.20
CA VAL A 47 -1.39 3.45 29.39
C VAL A 47 -0.55 4.50 28.66
N GLY A 48 0.40 5.12 29.35
CA GLY A 48 1.35 6.08 28.78
C GLY A 48 2.20 5.46 27.66
N ALA A 49 2.76 4.28 27.88
CA ALA A 49 3.57 3.56 26.89
C ALA A 49 2.73 3.15 25.67
N LEU A 50 1.48 2.72 25.86
CA LEU A 50 0.54 2.42 24.78
C LEU A 50 0.17 3.67 23.99
N LEU A 51 -0.12 4.79 24.65
CA LEU A 51 -0.40 6.08 24.02
C LEU A 51 0.79 6.58 23.21
N ILE A 52 1.99 6.56 23.79
CA ILE A 52 3.23 6.94 23.10
C ILE A 52 3.48 6.02 21.91
N SER A 53 3.32 4.71 22.08
CA SER A 53 3.44 3.75 20.97
C SER A 53 2.43 4.01 19.86
N ALA A 54 1.17 4.31 20.20
CA ALA A 54 0.14 4.67 19.23
C ALA A 54 0.45 5.99 18.51
N LEU A 55 0.95 7.01 19.23
CA LEU A 55 1.39 8.28 18.65
C LEU A 55 2.60 8.09 17.73
N LEU A 56 3.59 7.30 18.13
CA LEU A 56 4.72 6.95 17.28
C LEU A 56 4.23 6.18 16.04
N LEU A 57 3.39 5.16 16.20
CA LEU A 57 2.79 4.47 15.06
C LEU A 57 1.93 5.41 14.19
N ARG A 58 1.37 6.49 14.73
CA ARG A 58 0.63 7.46 13.91
C ARG A 58 1.55 8.40 13.13
N HIS A 59 2.61 8.89 13.76
CA HIS A 59 3.41 10.02 13.26
C HIS A 59 4.75 9.60 12.64
N LEU A 60 5.38 8.54 13.14
CA LEU A 60 6.71 8.09 12.73
C LEU A 60 6.84 7.84 11.21
N PRO A 61 5.86 7.22 10.51
CA PRO A 61 5.96 7.07 9.05
C PRO A 61 6.00 8.39 8.30
N ARG A 62 5.27 9.40 8.78
CA ARG A 62 5.24 10.74 8.17
C ARG A 62 6.59 11.42 8.33
N VAL A 63 7.18 11.31 9.53
CA VAL A 63 8.49 11.87 9.83
C VAL A 63 9.60 11.16 9.05
N LEU A 64 9.48 9.85 8.82
CA LEU A 64 10.51 9.04 8.16
C LEU A 64 10.32 8.84 6.66
N SER A 65 9.21 9.34 6.10
CA SER A 65 9.03 9.41 4.66
C SER A 65 10.17 10.20 4.02
N GLU A 66 10.65 9.73 2.87
CA GLU A 66 11.59 10.53 2.08
C GLU A 66 10.83 11.75 1.56
N GLN A 67 11.27 12.93 1.99
CA GLN A 67 10.73 14.23 1.60
C GLN A 67 11.67 14.83 0.55
N GLY A 68 11.10 15.43 -0.48
CA GLY A 68 11.88 16.06 -1.54
C GLY A 68 11.06 17.03 -2.36
N VAL A 69 11.77 17.95 -3.01
CA VAL A 69 11.22 18.81 -4.06
C VAL A 69 11.85 18.35 -5.37
N SER A 70 11.02 18.06 -6.36
CA SER A 70 11.46 17.85 -7.74
C SER A 70 11.07 19.08 -8.55
N VAL A 71 11.99 19.56 -9.36
CA VAL A 71 11.74 20.67 -10.29
C VAL A 71 11.99 20.15 -11.69
N ASP A 72 11.04 20.36 -12.59
CA ASP A 72 11.13 19.93 -13.98
C ASP A 72 10.48 20.95 -14.93
N ALA A 73 10.38 20.59 -16.21
CA ALA A 73 9.77 21.45 -17.22
C ALA A 73 8.27 21.69 -17.01
N ALA A 74 7.56 20.82 -16.28
CA ALA A 74 6.13 20.95 -16.04
C ALA A 74 5.82 21.80 -14.79
N GLY A 75 6.69 21.77 -13.78
CA GLY A 75 6.50 22.54 -12.57
C GLY A 75 7.41 22.14 -11.40
N VAL A 76 6.88 22.36 -10.20
CA VAL A 76 7.50 21.96 -8.95
C VAL A 76 6.63 20.87 -8.30
N ALA A 77 7.19 19.69 -8.06
CA ALA A 77 6.51 18.62 -7.34
C ALA A 77 7.08 18.50 -5.92
N LEU A 78 6.22 18.69 -4.92
CA LEU A 78 6.50 18.42 -3.52
C LEU A 78 6.18 16.95 -3.25
N VAL A 79 7.23 16.14 -3.09
CA VAL A 79 7.11 14.68 -2.96
C VAL A 79 7.39 14.27 -1.52
N GLN A 80 6.43 13.59 -0.93
CA GLN A 80 6.59 12.83 0.30
C GLN A 80 6.37 11.36 -0.07
N ARG A 81 7.45 10.57 -0.16
CA ARG A 81 7.36 9.19 -0.63
C ARG A 81 6.61 8.29 0.35
N PRO A 82 5.92 7.26 -0.14
CA PRO A 82 5.28 6.29 0.73
C PRO A 82 6.31 5.55 1.59
N THR A 83 6.07 5.52 2.91
CA THR A 83 6.84 4.74 3.89
C THR A 83 5.89 4.01 4.81
N TRP A 84 6.10 2.70 4.95
CA TRP A 84 5.27 1.82 5.76
C TRP A 84 3.78 1.98 5.44
N TRP A 85 2.95 2.49 6.37
CA TRP A 85 1.52 2.75 6.14
C TRP A 85 1.19 4.18 5.72
N PHE A 86 2.17 5.09 5.64
CA PHE A 86 1.94 6.41 5.05
C PHE A 86 1.93 6.29 3.53
N ARG A 87 0.84 6.77 2.90
CA ARG A 87 0.59 6.62 1.46
C ARG A 87 1.54 7.42 0.58
N GLY A 88 2.33 8.30 1.16
CA GLY A 88 2.96 9.37 0.43
C GLY A 88 1.96 10.46 0.09
N ARG A 89 2.48 11.62 -0.28
CA ARG A 89 1.74 12.75 -0.83
C ARG A 89 2.61 13.37 -1.91
N THR A 90 2.02 13.60 -3.07
CA THR A 90 2.68 14.35 -4.12
C THR A 90 1.77 15.51 -4.48
N LEU A 91 2.25 16.73 -4.28
CA LEU A 91 1.58 17.94 -4.72
C LEU A 91 2.38 18.51 -5.89
N THR A 92 1.79 18.49 -7.08
CA THR A 92 2.39 19.07 -8.27
C THR A 92 1.86 20.49 -8.46
N LEU A 93 2.77 21.45 -8.48
CA LEU A 93 2.52 22.87 -8.69
C LEU A 93 2.99 23.22 -10.10
N PRO A 94 2.10 23.26 -11.10
CA PRO A 94 2.50 23.57 -12.46
C PRO A 94 2.98 25.03 -12.53
N TRP A 95 3.90 25.33 -13.44
CA TRP A 95 4.54 26.65 -13.49
C TRP A 95 3.58 27.84 -13.66
N HIS A 96 2.40 27.65 -14.26
CA HIS A 96 1.41 28.71 -14.42
C HIS A 96 0.67 29.05 -13.12
N GLU A 97 0.64 28.13 -12.15
CA GLU A 97 0.08 28.35 -10.82
C GLU A 97 1.05 29.11 -9.90
N ILE A 98 2.36 29.10 -10.20
CA ILE A 98 3.38 29.77 -9.39
C ILE A 98 3.53 31.22 -9.87
N VAL A 99 3.22 32.19 -8.99
CA VAL A 99 3.32 33.62 -9.26
C VAL A 99 4.74 34.12 -9.03
N THR A 100 5.30 33.79 -7.86
CA THR A 100 6.68 34.15 -7.50
C THR A 100 7.28 33.09 -6.58
N VAL A 101 8.61 33.01 -6.62
CA VAL A 101 9.42 32.18 -5.72
C VAL A 101 10.37 33.09 -4.96
N THR A 102 10.27 33.07 -3.64
CA THR A 102 11.13 33.84 -2.74
C THR A 102 11.98 32.91 -1.90
N ALA A 103 13.28 33.11 -1.89
CA ALA A 103 14.18 32.46 -0.94
C ALA A 103 14.54 33.46 0.17
N ARG A 104 14.25 33.11 1.42
CA ARG A 104 14.52 33.98 2.59
C ARG A 104 15.32 33.22 3.63
N SER A 105 16.28 33.91 4.27
CA SER A 105 16.89 33.45 5.51
C SER A 105 15.96 33.79 6.67
N ILE A 106 15.47 32.78 7.41
CA ILE A 106 14.61 32.97 8.57
C ILE A 106 15.53 33.34 9.75
N GLY A 107 15.64 34.63 10.04
CA GLY A 107 16.37 35.17 11.19
C GLY A 107 17.61 35.94 10.76
N ASP A 108 17.54 37.26 10.89
CA ASP A 108 18.64 38.18 10.59
C ASP A 108 19.27 38.75 11.89
N ARG A 109 19.08 38.06 13.03
CA ARG A 109 19.22 38.71 14.35
C ARG A 109 19.92 37.95 15.48
N SER A 110 20.70 36.90 15.21
CA SER A 110 21.53 36.32 16.28
C SER A 110 22.86 35.79 15.75
N GLU A 111 23.96 36.37 16.25
CA GLU A 111 25.35 36.19 15.82
C GLU A 111 25.92 34.76 16.03
N ALA A 112 25.13 33.76 16.42
CA ALA A 112 25.66 32.50 16.92
C ALA A 112 25.25 31.22 16.16
N GLY A 113 24.54 31.28 15.02
CA GLY A 113 24.23 30.06 14.27
C GLY A 113 23.72 30.26 12.84
N PRO A 114 23.81 29.22 11.98
CA PRO A 114 23.28 29.25 10.63
C PRO A 114 21.75 29.39 10.67
N SER A 115 21.25 30.54 10.22
CA SER A 115 19.82 30.83 10.19
C SER A 115 19.08 29.83 9.28
N PRO A 116 17.98 29.23 9.74
CA PRO A 116 17.20 28.31 8.93
C PRO A 116 16.71 29.03 7.67
N THR A 117 16.82 28.39 6.51
CA THR A 117 16.46 29.01 5.25
C THR A 117 15.15 28.44 4.71
N SER A 118 14.29 29.29 4.15
CA SER A 118 13.04 28.86 3.53
C SER A 118 12.94 29.28 2.08
N VAL A 119 12.31 28.44 1.27
CA VAL A 119 11.86 28.77 -0.08
C VAL A 119 10.34 28.76 -0.09
N SER A 120 9.74 29.83 -0.56
CA SER A 120 8.30 30.02 -0.58
C SER A 120 7.80 30.17 -2.00
N PHE A 121 6.79 29.38 -2.35
CA PHE A 121 6.08 29.41 -3.63
C PHE A 121 4.77 30.16 -3.42
N HIS A 122 4.62 31.34 -4.00
CA HIS A 122 3.37 32.08 -4.02
C HIS A 122 2.51 31.58 -5.18
N LEU A 123 1.27 31.20 -4.89
CA LEU A 123 0.39 30.49 -5.81
C LEU A 123 -0.78 31.38 -6.25
N ARG A 124 -1.30 31.15 -7.45
CA ARG A 124 -2.55 31.79 -7.92
C ARG A 124 -3.75 31.22 -7.17
N HIS A 125 -3.82 29.90 -7.06
CA HIS A 125 -4.88 29.19 -6.36
C HIS A 125 -4.34 28.41 -5.16
N SER A 126 -5.16 28.32 -4.11
CA SER A 126 -4.86 27.50 -2.94
C SER A 126 -5.07 26.03 -3.31
N PRO A 127 -4.03 25.17 -3.21
CA PRO A 127 -4.26 23.74 -3.35
C PRO A 127 -5.07 23.22 -2.15
N PRO A 128 -5.75 22.08 -2.29
CA PRO A 128 -6.44 21.43 -1.18
C PRO A 128 -5.47 21.13 -0.02
N GLU A 129 -5.84 21.48 1.22
CA GLU A 129 -4.99 21.26 2.41
C GLU A 129 -4.63 19.78 2.61
N ASP A 130 -5.52 18.87 2.26
CA ASP A 130 -5.33 17.43 2.40
C ASP A 130 -4.28 16.87 1.42
N MET A 131 -4.02 17.57 0.31
CA MET A 131 -2.98 17.24 -0.67
C MET A 131 -1.60 17.77 -0.29
N THR A 132 -1.52 18.83 0.52
CA THR A 132 -0.23 19.44 0.88
C THR A 132 0.59 18.48 1.77
N PRO A 133 1.87 18.20 1.44
CA PRO A 133 2.73 17.40 2.30
C PRO A 133 2.89 18.01 3.69
N THR A 134 2.89 17.19 4.73
CA THR A 134 2.86 17.70 6.13
C THR A 134 4.12 18.45 6.55
N TRP A 135 5.19 18.36 5.76
CA TRP A 135 6.45 19.07 5.98
C TRP A 135 6.52 20.40 5.20
N ALA A 136 5.57 20.63 4.30
CA ALA A 136 5.39 21.89 3.60
C ALA A 136 4.31 22.70 4.31
N LEU A 137 4.60 23.96 4.56
CA LEU A 137 3.70 24.84 5.29
C LEU A 137 2.77 25.56 4.31
N HIS A 138 1.47 25.29 4.42
CA HIS A 138 0.44 25.99 3.67
C HIS A 138 -0.01 27.24 4.43
N ILE A 139 0.04 28.39 3.76
CA ILE A 139 -0.38 29.68 4.31
C ILE A 139 -1.46 30.23 3.37
N ALA A 140 -2.68 30.37 3.88
CA ALA A 140 -3.79 30.94 3.12
C ALA A 140 -3.51 32.41 2.76
N ALA A 141 -4.12 32.89 1.67
CA ALA A 141 -4.03 34.29 1.26
C ALA A 141 -4.49 35.22 2.41
N GLY A 142 -3.72 36.28 2.68
CA GLY A 142 -4.03 37.23 3.76
C GLY A 142 -3.77 36.71 5.18
N ALA A 143 -3.43 35.43 5.38
CA ALA A 143 -3.06 34.93 6.69
C ALA A 143 -1.68 35.47 7.09
N GLY A 144 -1.65 36.29 8.14
CA GLY A 144 -0.40 36.72 8.75
C GLY A 144 0.36 35.51 9.30
N HIS A 145 1.61 35.36 8.91
CA HIS A 145 2.49 34.36 9.49
C HIS A 145 3.39 35.03 10.52
N ALA A 146 3.66 34.38 11.67
CA ALA A 146 4.42 34.98 12.77
C ALA A 146 5.82 35.48 12.37
N HIS A 147 6.33 35.01 11.23
CA HIS A 147 7.63 35.38 10.66
C HIS A 147 7.54 36.24 9.37
N ALA A 148 6.33 36.56 8.90
CA ALA A 148 6.12 37.41 7.73
C ALA A 148 5.81 38.84 8.18
N THR A 149 6.65 39.80 7.78
CA THR A 149 6.47 41.23 8.05
C THR A 149 5.32 41.88 7.27
N SER A 150 4.73 41.18 6.30
CA SER A 150 3.53 41.61 5.57
C SER A 150 2.72 40.38 5.15
N ALA A 151 1.40 40.46 5.25
CA ALA A 151 0.51 39.43 4.72
C ALA A 151 0.63 39.37 3.19
N SER A 152 0.87 38.17 2.65
CA SER A 152 0.89 37.95 1.20
C SER A 152 -0.55 37.96 0.67
N PRO A 153 -0.82 38.66 -0.46
CA PRO A 153 -2.14 38.60 -1.10
C PRO A 153 -2.40 37.24 -1.77
N HIS A 154 -1.36 36.42 -1.94
CA HIS A 154 -1.43 35.11 -2.57
C HIS A 154 -1.30 33.98 -1.54
N PRO A 155 -2.01 32.85 -1.72
CA PRO A 155 -1.73 31.64 -0.96
C PRO A 155 -0.28 31.21 -1.21
N GLN A 156 0.34 30.62 -0.20
CA GLN A 156 1.77 30.32 -0.22
C GLN A 156 2.04 28.92 0.31
N ILE A 157 2.98 28.23 -0.34
CA ILE A 157 3.58 27.02 0.22
C ILE A 157 5.04 27.28 0.53
N THR A 158 5.41 27.10 1.79
CA THR A 158 6.79 27.28 2.26
C THR A 158 7.44 25.95 2.57
N VAL A 159 8.63 25.74 2.02
CA VAL A 159 9.51 24.61 2.31
C VAL A 159 10.75 25.11 3.04
N ILE A 160 11.24 24.34 4.00
CA ILE A 160 12.42 24.69 4.82
C ILE A 160 13.55 23.69 4.52
N PRO A 161 14.30 23.87 3.41
CA PRO A 161 15.45 23.03 3.09
C PRO A 161 16.67 23.40 3.96
N ASP A 162 17.63 22.47 4.06
CA ASP A 162 18.99 22.81 4.51
C ASP A 162 19.67 23.75 3.49
N ALA A 163 20.76 24.42 3.90
CA ALA A 163 21.40 25.46 3.09
C ALA A 163 21.83 24.95 1.70
N ASP A 164 22.48 23.78 1.65
CA ASP A 164 22.93 23.16 0.40
C ASP A 164 21.74 22.84 -0.53
N ARG A 165 20.64 22.28 0.03
CA ARG A 165 19.44 21.98 -0.75
C ARG A 165 18.67 23.22 -1.15
N ARG A 166 18.75 24.32 -0.39
CA ARG A 166 18.17 25.60 -0.78
C ARG A 166 18.81 26.08 -2.06
N GLU A 167 20.13 26.11 -2.11
CA GLU A 167 20.87 26.58 -3.29
C GLU A 167 20.61 25.69 -4.50
N ALA A 168 20.60 24.37 -4.31
CA ALA A 168 20.21 23.44 -5.36
C ALA A 168 18.77 23.67 -5.85
N LEU A 169 17.82 23.93 -4.94
CA LEU A 169 16.42 24.18 -5.29
C LEU A 169 16.25 25.52 -6.03
N VAL A 170 16.86 26.60 -5.53
CA VAL A 170 16.82 27.92 -6.18
C VAL A 170 17.51 27.88 -7.54
N GLY A 171 18.64 27.19 -7.66
CA GLY A 171 19.33 26.97 -8.93
C GLY A 171 18.50 26.17 -9.92
N ALA A 172 17.83 25.10 -9.48
CA ALA A 172 16.93 24.32 -10.32
C ALA A 172 15.72 25.12 -10.79
N VAL A 173 15.11 25.93 -9.91
CA VAL A 173 14.02 26.85 -10.29
C VAL A 173 14.53 27.90 -11.28
N GLY A 174 15.68 28.51 -11.01
CA GLY A 174 16.29 29.52 -11.90
C GLY A 174 16.68 28.96 -13.27
N GLY A 175 17.05 27.68 -13.35
CA GLY A 175 17.34 27.00 -14.63
C GLY A 175 16.10 26.78 -15.50
N HIS A 176 14.91 26.65 -14.91
CA HIS A 176 13.65 26.46 -15.64
C HIS A 176 12.84 27.74 -15.82
N ARG A 177 12.79 28.61 -14.79
CA ARG A 177 11.95 29.82 -14.71
C ARG A 177 12.66 30.94 -13.92
N PRO A 178 13.70 31.57 -14.51
CA PRO A 178 14.44 32.65 -13.85
C PRO A 178 13.56 33.88 -13.58
N ASP A 179 12.51 34.07 -14.37
CA ASP A 179 11.53 35.16 -14.26
C ASP A 179 10.69 35.10 -12.98
N LEU A 180 10.58 33.92 -12.34
CA LEU A 180 9.80 33.75 -11.10
C LEU A 180 10.60 34.05 -9.83
N LEU A 181 11.93 34.16 -9.90
CA LEU A 181 12.78 34.41 -8.74
C LEU A 181 12.74 35.88 -8.33
N SER A 182 12.06 36.16 -7.22
CA SER A 182 11.94 37.51 -6.66
C SER A 182 13.05 37.74 -5.63
N GLY A 183 13.91 38.74 -5.86
CA GLY A 183 14.94 39.14 -4.88
C GLY A 183 16.38 39.17 -5.40
N GLN A 184 16.64 38.77 -6.65
CA GLN A 184 17.84 39.26 -7.33
C GLN A 184 17.54 40.67 -7.84
N VAL A 185 17.57 41.65 -6.93
CA VAL A 185 17.89 43.01 -7.35
C VAL A 185 19.27 42.89 -8.00
N PRO A 186 19.43 43.15 -9.31
CA PRO A 186 20.76 43.19 -9.89
C PRO A 186 21.54 44.20 -9.07
N VAL A 187 22.59 43.74 -8.38
CA VAL A 187 23.59 44.63 -7.81
C VAL A 187 24.13 45.39 -9.00
N ALA A 188 23.65 46.62 -9.19
CA ALA A 188 24.14 47.48 -10.25
C ALA A 188 25.67 47.50 -10.13
N PRO A 189 26.43 47.21 -11.20
CA PRO A 189 27.87 47.36 -11.14
C PRO A 189 28.13 48.79 -10.68
N VAL A 190 28.77 48.91 -9.51
CA VAL A 190 29.21 50.20 -8.99
C VAL A 190 30.09 50.79 -10.08
N SER A 191 29.54 51.75 -10.82
CA SER A 191 30.26 52.50 -11.82
C SER A 191 31.31 53.30 -11.06
N GLY A 192 32.54 52.79 -11.07
CA GLY A 192 33.72 53.51 -10.61
C GLY A 192 33.94 54.72 -11.50
N ALA A 193 33.28 55.83 -11.15
CA ALA A 193 33.59 57.16 -11.65
C ALA A 193 34.42 57.88 -10.57
N GLY A 194 35.67 58.16 -10.92
CA GLY A 194 36.63 58.95 -10.15
C GLY A 194 38.02 58.36 -10.36
N GLY A 195 38.98 58.97 -11.05
CA GLY A 195 39.17 60.30 -11.59
C GLY A 195 40.69 60.43 -11.78
N PRO A 196 41.22 61.01 -12.87
CA PRO A 196 42.66 61.03 -13.13
C PRO A 196 43.30 62.31 -12.58
N ALA A 197 44.29 62.20 -11.70
CA ALA A 197 45.31 63.24 -11.50
C ALA A 197 46.49 62.73 -10.64
N GLY A 198 47.71 62.83 -11.16
CA GLY A 198 48.94 62.83 -10.37
C GLY A 198 50.10 62.01 -10.95
N PRO A 199 51.10 62.65 -11.60
CA PRO A 199 52.35 62.01 -12.02
C PRO A 199 53.44 62.19 -10.95
N GLY A 200 54.23 61.15 -10.66
CA GLY A 200 55.40 61.31 -9.80
C GLY A 200 56.13 60.03 -9.39
N GLY A 201 57.13 59.63 -10.20
CA GLY A 201 58.44 59.18 -9.70
C GLY A 201 58.63 57.69 -9.31
N PRO A 202 59.89 57.19 -9.31
CA PRO A 202 60.22 55.84 -9.76
C PRO A 202 60.86 54.92 -8.69
N GLY A 203 60.78 53.60 -8.91
CA GLY A 203 61.55 52.56 -8.20
C GLY A 203 61.00 51.17 -8.56
N ALA A 204 61.57 50.46 -9.54
CA ALA A 204 62.74 49.58 -9.48
C ALA A 204 62.49 48.25 -8.72
N HIS A 205 62.89 47.15 -9.40
CA HIS A 205 63.03 45.73 -9.00
C HIS A 205 61.95 44.77 -9.53
N THR A 206 62.16 44.20 -10.74
CA THR A 206 62.90 42.95 -11.08
C THR A 206 62.16 41.66 -10.69
N GLY A 207 61.72 40.90 -11.70
CA GLY A 207 61.31 39.51 -11.53
C GLY A 207 60.39 38.93 -12.61
N ALA A 208 60.90 38.74 -13.83
CA ALA A 208 60.42 37.73 -14.78
C ALA A 208 61.52 36.63 -14.87
N PRO A 209 61.36 35.47 -15.56
CA PRO A 209 60.30 35.11 -16.52
C PRO A 209 59.87 33.62 -16.54
N GLY A 210 58.93 33.31 -17.43
CA GLY A 210 58.80 31.99 -18.09
C GLY A 210 57.36 31.45 -18.06
N ALA A 211 56.76 30.91 -19.11
CA ALA A 211 57.08 30.75 -20.54
C ALA A 211 55.74 30.38 -21.22
N VAL A 212 55.41 30.91 -22.41
CA VAL A 212 55.41 30.21 -23.72
C VAL A 212 54.67 28.84 -23.69
N GLY A 213 53.64 28.57 -24.48
CA GLY A 213 53.15 29.22 -25.70
C GLY A 213 51.75 28.76 -26.13
N GLY A 214 51.23 29.38 -27.20
CA GLY A 214 49.96 29.05 -27.87
C GLY A 214 50.09 27.82 -28.79
N PRO A 215 49.45 27.78 -29.99
CA PRO A 215 48.48 28.71 -30.59
C PRO A 215 47.31 28.04 -31.38
N GLY A 216 46.40 28.88 -31.92
CA GLY A 216 45.57 28.64 -33.12
C GLY A 216 44.29 27.83 -32.90
N GLY A 217 43.09 28.23 -33.29
CA GLY A 217 42.56 29.04 -34.40
C GLY A 217 41.10 28.56 -34.63
N PRO A 218 40.41 28.91 -35.74
CA PRO A 218 39.84 30.23 -35.95
C PRO A 218 38.33 30.22 -36.31
N ASP A 219 37.78 31.44 -36.41
CA ASP A 219 36.73 31.93 -37.32
C ASP A 219 35.23 31.55 -37.23
N ALA A 220 34.46 32.65 -37.32
CA ALA A 220 33.23 32.88 -38.09
C ALA A 220 31.90 32.25 -37.62
N HIS A 221 30.94 33.08 -37.21
CA HIS A 221 30.01 33.71 -38.16
C HIS A 221 29.10 34.75 -37.48
N ALA A 222 29.04 35.91 -38.13
CA ALA A 222 28.04 36.95 -37.93
C ALA A 222 26.80 36.67 -38.79
N GLY A 223 25.64 37.15 -38.36
CA GLY A 223 24.41 37.29 -39.16
C GLY A 223 23.17 36.90 -38.36
N ALA A 224 22.04 37.60 -38.39
CA ALA A 224 21.68 38.89 -38.94
C ALA A 224 20.33 39.26 -38.27
N SER A 225 20.10 40.55 -38.12
CA SER A 225 18.84 41.14 -37.69
C SER A 225 17.75 41.02 -38.77
N GLY A 226 16.51 40.81 -38.36
CA GLY A 226 15.28 41.00 -39.15
C GLY A 226 14.09 40.84 -38.21
N ALA A 227 13.51 41.92 -37.66
CA ALA A 227 12.55 42.85 -38.26
C ALA A 227 11.15 42.24 -38.52
N LEU A 228 10.20 42.69 -37.69
CA LEU A 228 8.80 43.07 -37.99
C LEU A 228 7.94 42.15 -38.88
N GLY A 229 6.84 41.65 -38.30
CA GLY A 229 5.69 41.18 -39.08
C GLY A 229 4.63 40.40 -38.27
N GLY A 230 3.69 41.11 -37.64
CA GLY A 230 2.29 40.65 -37.57
C GLY A 230 1.47 41.43 -38.60
N PRO A 231 0.17 41.18 -38.84
CA PRO A 231 -0.76 40.18 -38.26
C PRO A 231 -1.54 39.37 -39.33
N HIS A 232 -2.38 38.41 -38.93
CA HIS A 232 -3.75 38.14 -39.45
C HIS A 232 -4.27 36.77 -38.98
N ALA A 233 -5.34 36.78 -38.20
CA ALA A 233 -6.14 35.60 -37.89
C ALA A 233 -7.23 35.41 -38.96
N PRO A 234 -7.52 34.18 -39.44
CA PRO A 234 -8.57 33.96 -40.42
C PRO A 234 -9.96 34.08 -39.80
N ARG A 235 -10.82 34.91 -40.41
CA ARG A 235 -12.27 34.88 -40.24
C ARG A 235 -12.83 33.60 -40.89
N HIS A 236 -13.62 32.84 -40.14
CA HIS A 236 -14.48 31.79 -40.71
C HIS A 236 -15.61 32.42 -41.56
N PRO A 237 -15.92 31.86 -42.75
CA PRO A 237 -17.08 32.29 -43.53
C PRO A 237 -18.37 31.67 -42.97
N GLY A 238 -19.40 32.51 -42.88
CA GLY A 238 -20.76 32.11 -42.50
C GLY A 238 -21.40 31.18 -43.53
N GLY A 239 -22.05 30.13 -43.02
CA GLY A 239 -22.91 29.25 -43.80
C GLY A 239 -24.32 29.84 -44.00
N PRO A 240 -25.03 29.43 -45.07
CA PRO A 240 -26.31 30.02 -45.48
C PRO A 240 -27.50 29.59 -44.59
N PRO A 241 -28.61 30.34 -44.61
CA PRO A 241 -29.80 30.04 -43.83
C PRO A 241 -30.58 28.89 -44.48
N HIS A 242 -30.74 27.78 -43.76
CA HIS A 242 -31.70 26.74 -44.13
C HIS A 242 -33.11 27.16 -43.74
N ALA A 243 -33.90 27.50 -44.76
CA ALA A 243 -35.34 27.58 -44.70
C ALA A 243 -35.96 26.18 -44.94
N GLY A 244 -37.04 25.89 -44.21
CA GLY A 244 -38.08 24.93 -44.62
C GLY A 244 -37.80 23.46 -44.34
N GLY A 245 -38.15 22.98 -43.14
CA GLY A 245 -38.24 21.57 -42.80
C GLY A 245 -39.54 21.27 -42.05
N VAL A 246 -40.39 20.47 -42.67
CA VAL A 246 -41.72 19.99 -42.26
C VAL A 246 -41.75 19.43 -40.82
N PRO A 247 -42.82 19.64 -40.04
CA PRO A 247 -42.93 19.07 -38.68
C PRO A 247 -43.01 17.54 -38.75
N HIS A 248 -41.96 16.87 -38.27
CA HIS A 248 -41.93 15.42 -38.09
C HIS A 248 -42.73 15.05 -36.82
N PRO A 249 -43.84 14.30 -36.90
CA PRO A 249 -44.55 13.80 -35.72
C PRO A 249 -43.86 12.52 -35.23
N SER A 250 -42.71 12.68 -34.59
CA SER A 250 -42.03 11.60 -33.86
C SER A 250 -41.20 12.23 -32.75
N ALA A 251 -41.87 12.86 -31.79
CA ALA A 251 -41.34 13.00 -30.45
C ALA A 251 -41.20 11.58 -29.89
N HIS A 252 -40.10 10.91 -30.26
CA HIS A 252 -39.60 9.77 -29.54
C HIS A 252 -39.50 10.22 -28.10
N ALA A 253 -40.35 9.66 -27.24
CA ALA A 253 -40.18 9.72 -25.80
C ALA A 253 -38.71 9.42 -25.55
N GLY A 254 -37.95 10.44 -25.10
CA GLY A 254 -36.55 10.26 -24.75
C GLY A 254 -36.47 9.06 -23.81
N PRO A 255 -35.40 8.23 -23.90
CA PRO A 255 -35.24 7.10 -23.01
C PRO A 255 -35.55 7.56 -21.58
N PRO A 256 -36.42 6.85 -20.85
CA PRO A 256 -36.92 7.31 -19.56
C PRO A 256 -35.74 7.76 -18.69
N PRO A 257 -35.85 8.89 -17.98
CA PRO A 257 -34.76 9.43 -17.18
C PRO A 257 -34.25 8.32 -16.27
N PHE A 258 -32.94 8.02 -16.39
CA PHE A 258 -32.29 7.01 -15.56
C PHE A 258 -32.61 7.32 -14.09
N PRO A 259 -33.10 6.33 -13.31
CA PRO A 259 -33.40 6.57 -11.91
C PRO A 259 -32.15 7.09 -11.20
N ALA A 260 -32.36 8.04 -10.28
CA ALA A 260 -31.29 8.72 -9.56
C ALA A 260 -30.29 7.73 -8.98
N ALA A 261 -28.99 8.03 -9.10
CA ALA A 261 -27.91 7.19 -8.60
C ALA A 261 -28.18 6.80 -7.14
N GLY A 262 -28.30 5.50 -6.88
CA GLY A 262 -28.61 4.97 -5.56
C GLY A 262 -27.37 4.36 -4.92
N THR A 263 -27.26 4.51 -3.60
CA THR A 263 -26.17 3.93 -2.81
C THR A 263 -26.77 3.09 -1.70
N VAL A 264 -26.41 1.79 -1.67
CA VAL A 264 -26.72 0.92 -0.54
C VAL A 264 -25.46 0.77 0.28
N SER A 265 -25.46 1.37 1.47
CA SER A 265 -24.41 1.14 2.45
C SER A 265 -24.62 -0.24 3.07
N THR A 266 -23.58 -1.06 3.08
CA THR A 266 -23.58 -2.39 3.70
C THR A 266 -23.18 -2.33 5.18
N ARG A 267 -23.15 -1.12 5.74
CA ARG A 267 -22.79 -0.85 7.14
C ARG A 267 -23.90 -1.35 8.06
N GLY A 268 -23.80 -2.61 8.47
CA GLY A 268 -24.87 -3.23 9.26
C GLY A 268 -24.40 -4.34 10.20
N TRP A 269 -24.82 -4.21 11.46
CA TRP A 269 -24.84 -5.21 12.54
C TRP A 269 -23.53 -5.71 13.13
N ARG A 270 -22.46 -5.88 12.35
CA ARG A 270 -21.19 -6.41 12.89
C ARG A 270 -20.54 -5.52 13.93
N ILE A 271 -20.76 -4.20 13.85
CA ILE A 271 -20.24 -3.24 14.83
C ILE A 271 -20.74 -3.60 16.24
N PHE A 272 -22.00 -4.02 16.39
CA PHE A 272 -22.56 -4.41 17.69
C PHE A 272 -21.95 -5.72 18.21
N GLN A 273 -21.87 -6.77 17.39
CA GLN A 273 -21.18 -8.02 17.76
C GLN A 273 -19.70 -7.79 18.12
N TRP A 274 -19.05 -6.85 17.44
CA TRP A 274 -17.67 -6.46 17.75
C TRP A 274 -17.56 -5.66 19.04
N PHE A 275 -18.49 -4.75 19.31
CA PHE A 275 -18.58 -4.04 20.59
C PHE A 275 -18.79 -5.04 21.74
N THR A 276 -19.65 -6.05 21.53
CA THR A 276 -19.83 -7.17 22.46
C THR A 276 -18.54 -7.98 22.60
N TYR A 277 -17.80 -8.26 21.52
CA TYR A 277 -16.51 -8.95 21.63
C TYR A 277 -15.47 -8.14 22.39
N VAL A 278 -15.37 -6.82 22.19
CA VAL A 278 -14.46 -5.95 22.94
C VAL A 278 -14.87 -5.85 24.41
N ILE A 279 -16.17 -5.78 24.70
CA ILE A 279 -16.70 -5.78 26.08
C ILE A 279 -16.51 -7.14 26.75
N VAL A 280 -16.74 -8.26 26.04
CA VAL A 280 -16.61 -9.61 26.60
C VAL A 280 -15.13 -10.01 26.73
N VAL A 281 -14.28 -9.63 25.78
CA VAL A 281 -12.83 -9.90 25.85
C VAL A 281 -12.18 -8.92 26.81
N GLY A 282 -12.39 -7.61 26.67
CA GLY A 282 -11.83 -6.60 27.57
C GLY A 282 -12.40 -6.67 28.99
N GLY A 283 -13.72 -6.82 29.12
CA GLY A 283 -14.41 -7.03 30.39
C GLY A 283 -14.31 -8.45 30.93
N GLY A 284 -13.80 -9.41 30.16
CA GLY A 284 -13.35 -10.71 30.67
C GLY A 284 -11.90 -10.64 31.16
N ILE A 285 -11.02 -9.92 30.48
CA ILE A 285 -9.62 -9.75 30.89
C ILE A 285 -9.52 -8.97 32.21
N ALA A 286 -10.26 -7.87 32.36
CA ALA A 286 -10.16 -7.00 33.53
C ALA A 286 -10.44 -7.72 34.88
N PRO A 287 -11.59 -8.41 35.08
CA PRO A 287 -11.87 -9.10 36.34
C PRO A 287 -10.95 -10.31 36.55
N PHE A 288 -10.53 -11.02 35.49
CA PHE A 288 -9.58 -12.13 35.61
C PHE A 288 -8.18 -11.63 35.99
N ALA A 289 -7.71 -10.50 35.42
CA ALA A 289 -6.47 -9.86 35.85
C ALA A 289 -6.58 -9.36 37.30
N THR A 290 -7.76 -8.87 37.71
CA THR A 290 -8.00 -8.39 39.09
C THR A 290 -8.03 -9.55 40.09
N VAL A 291 -8.69 -10.67 39.77
CA VAL A 291 -8.72 -11.88 40.61
C VAL A 291 -7.36 -12.55 40.64
N ALA A 292 -6.67 -12.66 39.50
CA ALA A 292 -5.30 -13.14 39.46
C ALA A 292 -4.41 -12.28 40.37
N TYR A 293 -4.51 -10.95 40.27
CA TYR A 293 -3.78 -10.03 41.14
C TYR A 293 -4.11 -10.23 42.63
N GLN A 294 -5.39 -10.32 42.99
CA GLN A 294 -5.78 -10.51 44.39
C GLN A 294 -5.36 -11.86 44.96
N VAL A 295 -5.51 -12.95 44.20
CA VAL A 295 -5.12 -14.29 44.64
C VAL A 295 -3.59 -14.39 44.72
N LEU A 296 -2.88 -13.94 43.68
CA LEU A 296 -1.41 -13.95 43.66
C LEU A 296 -0.83 -13.07 44.77
N GLY A 297 -1.40 -11.88 44.98
CA GLY A 297 -1.00 -10.98 46.08
C GLY A 297 -1.26 -11.59 47.45
N SER A 298 -2.42 -12.20 47.67
CA SER A 298 -2.76 -12.80 48.97
C SER A 298 -1.91 -14.02 49.35
N GLU A 299 -1.47 -14.81 48.37
CA GLU A 299 -0.59 -15.97 48.56
C GLU A 299 0.88 -15.55 48.66
N LEU A 300 1.32 -14.53 47.89
CA LEU A 300 2.68 -13.99 48.00
C LEU A 300 2.93 -13.37 49.37
N LEU A 301 1.95 -12.62 49.89
CA LEU A 301 2.03 -11.98 51.21
C LEU A 301 2.06 -13.00 52.37
N ARG A 302 1.66 -14.26 52.15
CA ARG A 302 1.65 -15.31 53.19
C ARG A 302 2.88 -16.22 53.19
N GLY A 303 3.76 -16.11 52.19
CA GLY A 303 5.06 -16.81 52.18
C GLY A 303 5.03 -18.34 51.99
N GLU A 304 3.86 -18.97 51.85
CA GLU A 304 3.72 -20.43 51.71
C GLU A 304 3.58 -20.88 50.24
N PHE A 305 4.53 -20.56 49.37
CA PHE A 305 4.47 -21.04 47.98
C PHE A 305 4.98 -22.48 47.85
N SER A 306 4.08 -23.45 47.98
CA SER A 306 4.32 -24.83 47.54
C SER A 306 4.35 -24.89 46.00
N THR A 307 5.37 -25.51 45.41
CA THR A 307 5.58 -25.65 43.96
C THR A 307 4.46 -26.35 43.19
N THR A 308 3.50 -26.98 43.87
CA THR A 308 2.26 -27.53 43.26
C THR A 308 1.17 -26.48 43.00
N GLY A 309 1.33 -25.24 43.48
CA GLY A 309 0.32 -24.17 43.43
C GLY A 309 0.18 -23.40 42.11
N LEU A 310 0.94 -23.72 41.05
CA LEU A 310 0.80 -23.04 39.74
C LEU A 310 -0.38 -23.55 38.89
N LEU A 311 -0.84 -24.78 39.14
CA LEU A 311 -1.98 -25.41 38.46
C LEU A 311 -3.32 -24.63 38.53
N PRO A 312 -3.71 -23.99 39.65
CA PRO A 312 -4.94 -23.19 39.71
C PRO A 312 -4.89 -21.87 38.90
N PHE A 313 -3.71 -21.39 38.49
CA PHE A 313 -3.57 -20.12 37.75
C PHE A 313 -3.64 -20.29 36.22
N THR A 314 -3.46 -21.51 35.72
CA THR A 314 -3.64 -21.87 34.30
C THR A 314 -4.95 -21.36 33.68
N PRO A 315 -6.13 -21.46 34.33
CA PRO A 315 -7.38 -20.93 33.78
C PRO A 315 -7.45 -19.40 33.68
N LEU A 316 -6.60 -18.65 34.40
CA LEU A 316 -6.53 -17.17 34.35
C LEU A 316 -5.57 -16.66 33.26
N LEU A 317 -4.47 -17.37 33.03
CA LEU A 317 -3.49 -17.04 31.98
C LEU A 317 -4.07 -17.21 30.57
N VAL A 318 -4.87 -18.25 30.35
CA VAL A 318 -5.48 -18.54 29.03
C VAL A 318 -6.34 -17.37 28.49
N PRO A 319 -7.32 -16.81 29.23
CA PRO A 319 -8.11 -15.68 28.74
C PRO A 319 -7.30 -14.39 28.57
N LEU A 320 -6.28 -14.14 29.42
CA LEU A 320 -5.36 -13.01 29.25
C LEU A 320 -4.62 -13.10 27.91
N VAL A 321 -4.07 -14.27 27.59
CA VAL A 321 -3.36 -14.52 26.33
C VAL A 321 -4.29 -14.44 25.14
N ILE A 322 -5.47 -15.06 25.24
CA ILE A 322 -6.50 -14.95 24.20
C ILE A 322 -6.83 -13.48 23.97
N GLY A 323 -6.96 -12.68 25.03
CA GLY A 323 -7.18 -11.25 24.98
C GLY A 323 -6.06 -10.47 24.27
N LEU A 324 -4.82 -10.70 24.69
CA LEU A 324 -3.63 -10.08 24.11
C LEU A 324 -3.38 -10.48 22.66
N VAL A 325 -3.79 -11.67 22.24
CA VAL A 325 -3.72 -12.12 20.83
C VAL A 325 -4.90 -11.60 20.02
N ALA A 326 -6.09 -11.57 20.62
CA ALA A 326 -7.29 -11.07 19.99
C ALA A 326 -7.19 -9.56 19.71
N LEU A 327 -6.57 -8.77 20.60
CA LEU A 327 -6.50 -7.31 20.46
C LEU A 327 -5.76 -6.86 19.18
N PRO A 328 -4.55 -7.35 18.82
CA PRO A 328 -3.88 -7.00 17.56
C PRO A 328 -4.62 -7.53 16.34
N LEU A 329 -5.17 -8.75 16.42
CA LEU A 329 -6.06 -9.29 15.36
C LEU A 329 -7.26 -8.36 15.14
N LEU A 330 -7.84 -7.86 16.23
CA LEU A 330 -8.95 -6.93 16.22
C LEU A 330 -8.51 -5.60 15.61
N LEU A 331 -7.40 -5.01 16.03
CA LEU A 331 -6.86 -3.78 15.42
C LEU A 331 -6.56 -3.92 13.92
N VAL A 332 -6.15 -5.12 13.47
CA VAL A 332 -5.91 -5.44 12.05
C VAL A 332 -7.22 -5.57 11.25
N TYR A 333 -8.25 -6.20 11.81
CA TYR A 333 -9.48 -6.54 11.09
C TYR A 333 -10.63 -5.54 11.29
N LEU A 334 -10.70 -4.87 12.44
CA LEU A 334 -11.60 -3.74 12.76
C LEU A 334 -11.76 -2.76 11.58
N PRO A 335 -10.69 -2.36 10.88
CA PRO A 335 -10.79 -1.41 9.81
C PRO A 335 -11.58 -1.88 8.61
N GLN A 336 -11.37 -3.15 8.26
CA GLN A 336 -12.03 -3.79 7.14
C GLN A 336 -13.51 -4.00 7.43
N TYR A 337 -13.95 -3.87 8.68
CA TYR A 337 -15.35 -3.90 9.06
C TYR A 337 -15.95 -2.51 9.31
N TRP A 338 -15.11 -1.51 9.58
CA TRP A 338 -15.56 -0.15 9.91
C TRP A 338 -15.57 0.82 8.75
N ALA A 339 -14.69 0.63 7.77
CA ALA A 339 -14.68 1.42 6.56
C ALA A 339 -16.09 1.42 5.97
N PRO A 340 -16.69 2.58 5.63
CA PRO A 340 -17.95 2.62 4.91
C PRO A 340 -17.81 1.79 3.63
N GLN A 341 -18.73 0.86 3.41
CA GLN A 341 -18.73 -0.01 2.23
C GLN A 341 -20.12 0.00 1.66
N GLY A 342 -20.19 -0.20 0.35
CA GLY A 342 -21.46 -0.16 -0.33
C GLY A 342 -21.35 -0.54 -1.79
N VAL A 343 -22.53 -0.73 -2.35
CA VAL A 343 -22.73 -0.80 -3.79
C VAL A 343 -23.40 0.51 -4.18
N THR A 344 -22.76 1.25 -5.08
CA THR A 344 -23.36 2.42 -5.72
C THR A 344 -23.70 2.05 -7.15
N VAL A 345 -24.93 2.32 -7.55
CA VAL A 345 -25.39 2.04 -8.91
C VAL A 345 -25.75 3.37 -9.56
N ASP A 346 -25.13 3.65 -10.69
CA ASP A 346 -25.31 4.88 -11.45
C ASP A 346 -25.62 4.57 -12.92
N ARG A 347 -25.72 5.62 -13.75
CA ARG A 347 -25.98 5.47 -15.18
C ARG A 347 -24.87 4.79 -15.97
N PHE A 348 -23.66 4.68 -15.40
CA PHE A 348 -22.48 4.15 -16.07
C PHE A 348 -22.21 2.70 -15.68
N GLY A 349 -22.57 2.29 -14.47
CA GLY A 349 -22.35 0.93 -14.04
C GLY A 349 -22.63 0.65 -12.56
N ILE A 350 -22.00 -0.41 -12.09
CA ILE A 350 -22.01 -0.85 -10.70
C ILE A 350 -20.65 -0.51 -10.10
N SER A 351 -20.61 0.35 -9.08
CA SER A 351 -19.39 0.52 -8.28
C SER A 351 -19.51 -0.22 -6.96
N VAL A 352 -18.52 -1.05 -6.69
CA VAL A 352 -18.35 -1.76 -5.43
C VAL A 352 -17.20 -1.09 -4.70
N ALA A 353 -17.52 -0.43 -3.57
CA ALA A 353 -16.55 0.40 -2.87
C ALA A 353 -16.45 0.05 -1.39
N THR A 354 -15.24 0.16 -0.87
CA THR A 354 -14.88 0.28 0.53
C THR A 354 -14.08 1.56 0.64
N GLU A 355 -14.61 2.53 1.36
CA GLU A 355 -13.97 3.82 1.55
C GLU A 355 -12.63 3.68 2.25
N PRO A 356 -11.67 4.56 1.91
CA PRO A 356 -10.40 4.60 2.61
C PRO A 356 -10.61 4.99 4.08
N MET A 357 -9.90 4.32 4.98
CA MET A 357 -9.75 4.76 6.38
C MET A 357 -8.29 5.13 6.64
N TRP A 358 -8.02 5.81 7.75
CA TRP A 358 -6.72 6.40 8.06
C TRP A 358 -5.53 5.42 8.07
N TRP A 359 -5.77 4.11 8.12
CA TRP A 359 -4.73 3.09 7.97
C TRP A 359 -5.12 1.96 6.95
N SER A 360 -6.26 2.05 6.23
CA SER A 360 -6.69 1.07 5.20
C SER A 360 -6.82 1.74 3.83
N ARG A 361 -6.39 1.07 2.75
CA ARG A 361 -6.31 1.70 1.42
C ARG A 361 -7.67 2.02 0.79
N GLY A 362 -8.75 1.39 1.23
CA GLY A 362 -10.02 1.41 0.53
C GLY A 362 -9.90 0.69 -0.82
N HIS A 363 -10.98 0.08 -1.29
CA HIS A 363 -11.02 -0.64 -2.56
C HIS A 363 -12.22 -0.14 -3.33
N ARG A 364 -12.03 0.32 -4.56
CA ARG A 364 -13.12 0.74 -5.43
C ARG A 364 -12.94 0.04 -6.76
N ALA A 365 -13.97 -0.68 -7.16
CA ALA A 365 -14.09 -1.29 -8.47
C ALA A 365 -15.33 -0.73 -9.12
N HIS A 366 -15.19 -0.24 -10.36
CA HIS A 366 -16.32 0.17 -11.18
C HIS A 366 -16.47 -0.84 -12.32
N ILE A 367 -17.70 -1.28 -12.55
CA ILE A 367 -18.04 -2.27 -13.57
C ILE A 367 -19.05 -1.60 -14.49
N PRO A 368 -18.63 -1.20 -15.69
CA PRO A 368 -19.50 -0.58 -16.68
C PRO A 368 -20.69 -1.46 -17.00
N TRP A 369 -21.85 -0.87 -17.24
CA TRP A 369 -23.04 -1.62 -17.66
C TRP A 369 -22.84 -2.39 -18.97
N ALA A 370 -21.98 -1.90 -19.85
CA ALA A 370 -21.62 -2.58 -21.10
C ALA A 370 -20.91 -3.94 -20.85
N ASP A 371 -20.23 -4.07 -19.71
CA ASP A 371 -19.55 -5.31 -19.33
C ASP A 371 -20.48 -6.28 -18.59
N VAL A 372 -21.68 -5.86 -18.18
CA VAL A 372 -22.64 -6.71 -17.45
C VAL A 372 -23.53 -7.44 -18.45
N HIS A 373 -23.41 -8.78 -18.51
CA HIS A 373 -24.23 -9.63 -19.36
C HIS A 373 -25.59 -9.96 -18.73
N HIS A 374 -25.59 -10.42 -17.47
CA HIS A 374 -26.81 -10.72 -16.73
C HIS A 374 -26.56 -10.70 -15.22
N ILE A 375 -27.64 -10.49 -14.47
CA ILE A 375 -27.65 -10.48 -13.01
C ILE A 375 -28.55 -11.60 -12.52
N ALA A 376 -27.97 -12.54 -11.79
CA ALA A 376 -28.70 -13.60 -11.11
C ALA A 376 -28.67 -13.38 -9.60
N VAL A 377 -29.72 -13.83 -8.92
CA VAL A 377 -29.79 -13.80 -7.45
C VAL A 377 -29.91 -15.23 -6.96
N SER A 378 -28.85 -15.74 -6.37
CA SER A 378 -28.86 -17.07 -5.79
C SER A 378 -29.09 -16.99 -4.29
N SER A 379 -30.08 -17.74 -3.80
CA SER A 379 -30.22 -17.98 -2.36
C SER A 379 -29.56 -19.30 -2.03
N ARG A 380 -28.54 -19.28 -1.17
CA ARG A 380 -27.89 -20.50 -0.71
C ARG A 380 -28.17 -20.73 0.76
N SER A 381 -28.78 -21.87 1.06
CA SER A 381 -28.82 -22.39 2.43
C SER A 381 -27.51 -23.13 2.68
N SER A 382 -26.66 -22.58 3.55
CA SER A 382 -25.51 -23.29 4.10
C SER A 382 -25.82 -23.62 5.56
N GLY A 383 -26.46 -24.77 5.77
CA GLY A 383 -26.95 -25.19 7.08
C GLY A 383 -28.01 -24.23 7.63
N LYS A 384 -27.76 -23.65 8.82
CA LYS A 384 -28.69 -22.71 9.49
C LYS A 384 -28.64 -21.28 8.93
N SER A 385 -27.74 -20.97 7.99
CA SER A 385 -27.59 -19.62 7.44
C SER A 385 -28.07 -19.57 6.00
N TYR A 386 -29.17 -18.85 5.75
CA TYR A 386 -29.55 -18.41 4.41
C TYR A 386 -28.67 -17.22 4.01
N ARG A 387 -27.96 -17.33 2.88
CA ARG A 387 -27.23 -16.22 2.26
C ARG A 387 -27.87 -15.89 0.92
N LEU A 388 -28.18 -14.61 0.72
CA LEU A 388 -28.59 -14.09 -0.57
C LEU A 388 -27.33 -13.56 -1.25
N MET A 389 -26.96 -14.15 -2.37
CA MET A 389 -25.79 -13.75 -3.14
C MET A 389 -26.26 -13.18 -4.47
N THR A 390 -25.72 -12.01 -4.84
CA THR A 390 -25.97 -11.43 -6.16
C THR A 390 -24.81 -11.79 -7.06
N GLU A 391 -25.10 -12.42 -8.18
CA GLU A 391 -24.15 -12.88 -9.19
C GLU A 391 -24.26 -11.95 -10.39
N VAL A 392 -23.24 -11.14 -10.63
CA VAL A 392 -23.17 -10.23 -11.78
C VAL A 392 -22.22 -10.86 -12.79
N HIS A 393 -22.76 -11.42 -13.86
CA HIS A 393 -21.98 -12.10 -14.89
C HIS A 393 -21.45 -11.09 -15.89
N LEU A 394 -20.17 -11.19 -16.21
CA LEU A 394 -19.44 -10.17 -16.96
C LEU A 394 -19.02 -10.70 -18.33
N HIS A 395 -19.03 -9.82 -19.33
CA HIS A 395 -18.46 -10.04 -20.66
C HIS A 395 -16.94 -9.97 -20.63
N HIS A 396 -16.42 -8.91 -20.02
CA HIS A 396 -15.01 -8.64 -19.88
C HIS A 396 -14.69 -8.34 -18.42
N VAL A 397 -13.46 -8.63 -18.01
CA VAL A 397 -12.99 -8.24 -16.68
C VAL A 397 -11.60 -7.65 -16.80
N ASP A 398 -11.49 -6.41 -16.33
CA ASP A 398 -10.21 -5.84 -16.03
C ASP A 398 -9.58 -6.59 -14.84
N HIS A 399 -8.44 -7.25 -15.10
CA HIS A 399 -7.69 -8.03 -14.12
C HIS A 399 -7.13 -7.17 -12.97
N GLU A 400 -7.13 -5.85 -13.12
CA GLU A 400 -6.73 -4.91 -12.07
C GLU A 400 -7.87 -4.57 -11.10
N LEU A 401 -9.09 -5.10 -11.30
CA LEU A 401 -10.22 -4.85 -10.39
C LEU A 401 -9.90 -5.32 -8.97
N ARG A 402 -9.74 -4.35 -8.06
CA ARG A 402 -9.57 -4.60 -6.63
C ARG A 402 -10.93 -4.59 -5.94
N LEU A 403 -11.42 -5.77 -5.62
CA LEU A 403 -12.70 -5.96 -4.96
C LEU A 403 -12.58 -5.96 -3.44
N PRO A 404 -13.56 -5.41 -2.71
CA PRO A 404 -13.62 -5.56 -1.26
C PRO A 404 -13.90 -7.02 -0.85
N MET A 405 -13.57 -7.42 0.39
CA MET A 405 -13.61 -8.84 0.79
C MET A 405 -15.00 -9.51 0.76
N TRP A 406 -16.07 -8.73 0.74
CA TRP A 406 -17.46 -9.22 0.59
C TRP A 406 -17.87 -9.34 -0.88
N ALA A 407 -17.01 -8.93 -1.81
CA ALA A 407 -17.14 -9.17 -3.23
C ALA A 407 -16.02 -10.09 -3.69
N ALA A 408 -16.29 -10.92 -4.69
CA ALA A 408 -15.29 -11.78 -5.29
C ALA A 408 -15.52 -11.89 -6.78
N LEU A 409 -14.44 -11.77 -7.54
CA LEU A 409 -14.43 -12.20 -8.92
C LEU A 409 -14.14 -13.70 -8.98
N VAL A 410 -14.89 -14.41 -9.83
CA VAL A 410 -14.70 -15.82 -10.16
C VAL A 410 -14.49 -15.89 -11.66
N MET A 411 -13.31 -16.33 -12.10
CA MET A 411 -13.04 -16.45 -13.53
C MET A 411 -13.72 -17.68 -14.12
N GLY A 412 -13.92 -17.70 -15.44
CA GLY A 412 -14.46 -18.88 -16.14
C GLY A 412 -13.61 -20.13 -15.85
N GLY A 413 -14.27 -21.22 -15.46
CA GLY A 413 -13.63 -22.48 -15.06
C GLY A 413 -13.30 -22.58 -13.56
N GLU A 414 -13.28 -21.47 -12.83
CA GLU A 414 -13.06 -21.47 -11.38
C GLU A 414 -14.32 -21.81 -10.60
N SER A 415 -14.14 -22.18 -9.33
CA SER A 415 -15.23 -22.25 -8.37
C SER A 415 -14.88 -21.51 -7.10
N LYS A 416 -15.77 -20.63 -6.66
CA LYS A 416 -15.62 -19.88 -5.41
C LYS A 416 -16.99 -19.70 -4.77
N TRP A 417 -17.03 -19.85 -3.46
CA TRP A 417 -18.28 -19.88 -2.70
C TRP A 417 -19.29 -20.88 -3.28
N GLY A 418 -18.76 -21.95 -3.88
CA GLY A 418 -19.44 -23.02 -4.62
C GLY A 418 -20.35 -22.59 -5.77
N VAL A 419 -20.13 -21.41 -6.34
CA VAL A 419 -20.54 -21.08 -7.71
C VAL A 419 -19.42 -21.53 -8.63
N ARG A 420 -19.75 -22.30 -9.67
CA ARG A 420 -18.83 -22.67 -10.74
C ARG A 420 -19.20 -21.87 -11.96
N ALA A 421 -18.30 -20.98 -12.35
CA ALA A 421 -18.60 -19.98 -13.36
C ALA A 421 -18.08 -20.44 -14.72
N THR A 422 -18.91 -20.41 -15.77
CA THR A 422 -18.46 -20.65 -17.15
C THR A 422 -17.88 -19.38 -17.79
N ARG A 423 -18.30 -18.22 -17.30
CA ARG A 423 -17.81 -16.88 -17.66
C ARG A 423 -17.35 -16.16 -16.38
N PRO A 424 -16.66 -15.01 -16.47
CA PRO A 424 -16.33 -14.26 -15.28
C PRO A 424 -17.59 -13.78 -14.53
N VAL A 425 -17.61 -13.96 -13.22
CA VAL A 425 -18.74 -13.58 -12.37
C VAL A 425 -18.24 -12.79 -11.17
N LEU A 426 -18.81 -11.59 -10.98
CA LEU A 426 -18.69 -10.85 -9.74
C LEU A 426 -19.77 -11.34 -8.77
N LEU A 427 -19.33 -11.99 -7.71
CA LEU A 427 -20.16 -12.39 -6.58
C LEU A 427 -20.18 -11.28 -5.53
N ILE A 428 -21.37 -10.79 -5.19
CA ILE A 428 -21.60 -9.86 -4.08
C ILE A 428 -22.27 -10.65 -2.94
N ASP A 429 -21.50 -11.01 -1.90
CA ASP A 429 -21.97 -11.74 -0.70
C ASP A 429 -22.24 -10.75 0.45
N LEU A 430 -23.47 -10.26 0.52
CA LEU A 430 -23.95 -9.48 1.65
C LEU A 430 -24.57 -10.42 2.68
N ARG A 431 -23.81 -10.71 3.74
CA ARG A 431 -24.23 -11.64 4.81
C ARG A 431 -25.53 -11.24 5.51
N ALA A 432 -25.88 -9.94 5.51
CA ALA A 432 -27.11 -9.44 6.10
C ALA A 432 -28.24 -9.43 5.06
N LYS A 433 -29.39 -10.01 5.42
CA LYS A 433 -30.54 -10.20 4.51
C LYS A 433 -31.13 -8.89 4.00
N SER A 434 -31.17 -7.83 4.82
CA SER A 434 -31.71 -6.52 4.39
C SER A 434 -30.79 -5.85 3.36
N PRO A 435 -29.49 -5.61 3.62
CA PRO A 435 -28.59 -5.02 2.62
C PRO A 435 -28.54 -5.81 1.31
N ALA A 436 -28.60 -7.14 1.36
CA ALA A 436 -28.65 -7.97 0.17
C ALA A 436 -29.90 -7.71 -0.67
N LYS A 437 -31.08 -7.59 -0.03
CA LYS A 437 -32.33 -7.24 -0.72
C LYS A 437 -32.28 -5.82 -1.28
N ASP A 438 -31.71 -4.87 -0.52
CA ASP A 438 -31.61 -3.48 -0.94
C ASP A 438 -30.72 -3.35 -2.17
N VAL A 439 -29.60 -4.08 -2.24
CA VAL A 439 -28.75 -4.16 -3.44
C VAL A 439 -29.49 -4.77 -4.62
N VAL A 440 -30.25 -5.85 -4.43
CA VAL A 440 -31.06 -6.46 -5.51
C VAL A 440 -32.12 -5.48 -6.02
N SER A 441 -32.84 -4.81 -5.12
CA SER A 441 -33.83 -3.78 -5.49
C SER A 441 -33.18 -2.61 -6.22
N LEU A 442 -32.02 -2.15 -5.76
CA LEU A 442 -31.26 -1.08 -6.42
C LEU A 442 -30.83 -1.47 -7.84
N LEU A 443 -30.28 -2.67 -8.01
CA LEU A 443 -29.87 -3.19 -9.31
C LEU A 443 -31.07 -3.39 -10.24
N ARG A 444 -32.20 -3.91 -9.73
CA ARG A 444 -33.43 -4.10 -10.50
C ARG A 444 -34.06 -2.78 -10.93
N ALA A 445 -33.96 -1.75 -10.09
CA ALA A 445 -34.41 -0.40 -10.44
C ALA A 445 -33.54 0.21 -11.55
N ALA A 446 -32.23 -0.02 -11.54
CA ALA A 446 -31.31 0.54 -12.54
C ALA A 446 -31.32 -0.22 -13.88
N ARG A 447 -31.34 -1.56 -13.85
CA ARG A 447 -31.27 -2.44 -15.02
C ARG A 447 -32.10 -3.71 -14.82
N GLY A 448 -33.41 -3.55 -14.67
CA GLY A 448 -34.35 -4.66 -14.52
C GLY A 448 -34.32 -5.64 -15.69
N ASP A 449 -33.97 -5.15 -16.88
CA ASP A 449 -33.79 -5.92 -18.12
C ASP A 449 -32.64 -6.95 -18.07
N LEU A 450 -31.65 -6.74 -17.20
CA LEU A 450 -30.51 -7.65 -17.04
C LEU A 450 -30.78 -8.77 -16.03
N PHE A 451 -31.88 -8.69 -15.29
CA PHE A 451 -32.28 -9.79 -14.42
C PHE A 451 -32.84 -10.89 -15.30
N GLU A 452 -32.36 -12.11 -15.08
CA GLU A 452 -33.08 -13.26 -15.59
C GLU A 452 -34.43 -13.25 -14.88
N ASP A 453 -35.49 -12.84 -15.60
CA ASP A 453 -36.84 -13.19 -15.23
C ASP A 453 -36.76 -14.68 -14.95
N ALA A 454 -37.06 -15.07 -13.71
CA ALA A 454 -37.04 -16.45 -13.30
C ALA A 454 -38.02 -17.21 -14.20
N ARG A 455 -37.58 -17.57 -15.41
CA ARG A 455 -38.20 -18.60 -16.20
C ARG A 455 -38.23 -19.76 -15.23
N PRO A 456 -39.40 -20.35 -14.98
CA PRO A 456 -39.50 -21.50 -14.11
C PRO A 456 -38.67 -22.60 -14.76
N GLU A 457 -37.37 -22.62 -14.48
CA GLU A 457 -36.50 -23.73 -14.76
C GLU A 457 -37.12 -24.87 -13.99
N ARG A 458 -37.77 -25.73 -14.78
CA ARG A 458 -38.27 -27.03 -14.40
C ARG A 458 -37.33 -27.59 -13.34
N ASN A 459 -37.88 -27.81 -12.16
CA ASN A 459 -37.38 -28.81 -11.22
C ASN A 459 -37.27 -30.14 -11.99
N THR A 460 -36.19 -30.37 -12.72
CA THR A 460 -35.81 -31.71 -13.15
C THR A 460 -35.18 -32.32 -11.90
N PRO A 461 -35.86 -33.25 -11.22
CA PRO A 461 -35.33 -33.87 -10.02
C PRO A 461 -33.99 -34.50 -10.35
N ARG A 462 -32.98 -34.16 -9.55
CA ARG A 462 -31.57 -34.53 -9.72
C ARG A 462 -31.29 -36.00 -9.38
N GLY A 463 -32.23 -36.90 -9.65
CA GLY A 463 -32.16 -38.31 -9.31
C GLY A 463 -32.90 -39.16 -10.32
N ALA A 464 -32.27 -39.46 -11.46
CA ALA A 464 -32.51 -40.67 -12.27
C ALA A 464 -31.70 -40.62 -13.58
N VAL A 465 -30.35 -40.61 -13.53
CA VAL A 465 -29.56 -41.15 -14.65
C VAL A 465 -28.32 -41.85 -14.08
N GLN A 466 -28.56 -43.02 -13.51
CA GLN A 466 -27.55 -44.06 -13.35
C GLN A 466 -28.21 -45.34 -13.85
N GLY A 467 -27.90 -45.72 -15.09
CA GLY A 467 -28.36 -46.98 -15.68
C GLY A 467 -28.93 -46.84 -17.10
N ALA A 468 -28.05 -46.73 -18.10
CA ALA A 468 -28.27 -47.29 -19.43
C ALA A 468 -26.93 -47.28 -20.19
N SER A 469 -26.17 -48.35 -20.00
CA SER A 469 -25.11 -48.77 -20.90
C SER A 469 -25.74 -49.56 -22.05
N ALA A 470 -25.13 -49.44 -23.23
CA ALA A 470 -25.27 -50.28 -24.43
C ALA A 470 -26.54 -50.13 -25.30
N ALA A 471 -26.38 -49.56 -26.49
CA ALA A 471 -26.56 -50.26 -27.78
C ALA A 471 -26.16 -49.33 -28.93
N GLY A 472 -25.49 -49.91 -29.95
CA GLY A 472 -24.70 -49.19 -30.93
C GLY A 472 -25.47 -48.51 -32.06
N TYR A 473 -24.72 -47.71 -32.83
CA TYR A 473 -24.86 -47.62 -34.27
C TYR A 473 -23.50 -47.14 -34.83
N ALA A 474 -22.77 -48.09 -35.42
CA ALA A 474 -21.64 -47.79 -36.29
C ALA A 474 -22.20 -47.39 -37.66
N GLY A 475 -22.04 -46.12 -38.03
CA GLY A 475 -22.27 -45.64 -39.40
C GLY A 475 -20.93 -45.32 -40.05
N PRO A 476 -20.57 -45.93 -41.20
CA PRO A 476 -19.38 -45.58 -41.93
C PRO A 476 -19.68 -44.47 -42.96
N GLY A 477 -18.80 -43.48 -43.06
CA GLY A 477 -18.72 -42.62 -44.25
C GLY A 477 -19.05 -41.15 -44.03
N ALA A 478 -18.04 -40.38 -43.61
CA ALA A 478 -17.90 -38.98 -44.01
C ALA A 478 -16.41 -38.60 -43.92
N PRO A 479 -15.71 -38.33 -45.04
CA PRO A 479 -14.37 -37.75 -44.97
C PRO A 479 -14.51 -36.30 -44.50
N ALA A 480 -14.17 -36.06 -43.23
CA ALA A 480 -14.00 -34.71 -42.70
C ALA A 480 -12.72 -34.10 -43.28
N ALA A 481 -12.81 -33.56 -44.50
CA ALA A 481 -11.87 -32.60 -45.03
C ALA A 481 -12.06 -31.26 -44.30
N GLY A 482 -11.56 -31.18 -43.07
CA GLY A 482 -11.45 -29.94 -42.31
C GLY A 482 -10.06 -29.36 -42.47
N TYR A 483 -9.94 -28.32 -43.27
CA TYR A 483 -8.78 -27.43 -43.33
C TYR A 483 -8.41 -26.96 -41.90
N ALA A 484 -7.43 -27.61 -41.27
CA ALA A 484 -6.74 -27.07 -40.12
C ALA A 484 -5.76 -26.01 -40.63
N GLY A 485 -6.25 -24.80 -40.85
CA GLY A 485 -5.39 -23.66 -41.15
C GLY A 485 -4.36 -23.48 -40.04
N PRO A 486 -3.06 -23.33 -40.35
CA PRO A 486 -2.05 -23.02 -39.36
C PRO A 486 -2.27 -21.59 -38.87
N GLY A 487 -2.88 -21.40 -37.70
CA GLY A 487 -2.88 -20.06 -37.08
C GLY A 487 -3.95 -19.74 -36.03
N HIS A 488 -5.04 -20.49 -35.91
CA HIS A 488 -6.01 -20.23 -34.84
C HIS A 488 -5.58 -20.89 -33.52
N ARG A 489 -4.73 -20.20 -32.77
CA ARG A 489 -4.52 -20.51 -31.35
C ARG A 489 -5.84 -20.28 -30.63
N VAL A 490 -6.36 -21.32 -29.98
CA VAL A 490 -7.52 -21.19 -29.09
C VAL A 490 -7.13 -20.22 -27.99
N PRO A 491 -7.93 -19.17 -27.72
CA PRO A 491 -7.60 -18.19 -26.70
C PRO A 491 -7.39 -18.90 -25.36
N VAL A 492 -6.18 -18.82 -24.82
CA VAL A 492 -5.84 -19.45 -23.54
C VAL A 492 -6.53 -18.64 -22.46
N ALA A 493 -7.52 -19.25 -21.80
CA ALA A 493 -8.22 -18.60 -20.70
C ALA A 493 -7.20 -18.17 -19.62
N PRO A 494 -7.26 -16.91 -19.13
CA PRO A 494 -6.32 -16.40 -18.16
C PRO A 494 -6.34 -17.28 -16.90
N TYR A 495 -5.21 -17.91 -16.61
CA TYR A 495 -5.08 -18.80 -15.47
C TYR A 495 -4.59 -18.00 -14.28
N TRP A 496 -5.43 -17.82 -13.26
CA TRP A 496 -5.03 -17.21 -12.00
C TRP A 496 -4.86 -18.28 -10.91
N ARG A 497 -3.78 -18.16 -10.14
CA ARG A 497 -3.60 -19.01 -8.95
C ARG A 497 -3.12 -18.24 -7.76
N SER A 498 -3.95 -18.26 -6.71
CA SER A 498 -3.59 -17.79 -5.38
C SER A 498 -2.64 -18.79 -4.68
N LEU A 499 -1.43 -18.34 -4.36
CA LEU A 499 -0.40 -19.01 -3.57
C LEU A 499 -0.63 -18.93 -2.05
N ARG A 500 -1.88 -18.70 -1.62
CA ARG A 500 -2.26 -18.37 -0.23
C ARG A 500 -1.51 -19.23 0.77
N ALA A 501 -0.70 -18.59 1.59
CA ALA A 501 0.19 -19.28 2.50
C ALA A 501 -0.61 -19.90 3.66
N ARG A 502 -0.49 -21.22 3.83
CA ARG A 502 -0.73 -21.91 5.12
C ARG A 502 0.08 -21.29 6.27
N ARG A 503 1.05 -20.40 5.99
CA ARG A 503 1.89 -19.71 6.97
C ARG A 503 1.20 -18.61 7.76
N GLY A 504 0.01 -18.14 7.36
CA GLY A 504 -0.73 -17.15 8.15
C GLY A 504 -1.01 -17.63 9.58
N TRP A 505 -1.32 -18.92 9.75
CA TRP A 505 -1.58 -19.49 11.07
C TRP A 505 -0.30 -19.68 11.89
N PHE A 506 0.80 -20.15 11.28
CA PHE A 506 2.11 -20.20 11.95
C PHE A 506 2.59 -18.83 12.40
N TRP A 507 2.35 -17.80 11.59
CA TRP A 507 2.66 -16.42 11.95
C TRP A 507 1.81 -15.95 13.14
N ALA A 508 0.50 -16.18 13.10
CA ALA A 508 -0.40 -15.79 14.19
C ALA A 508 -0.04 -16.51 15.50
N LEU A 509 0.32 -17.81 15.42
CA LEU A 509 0.77 -18.58 16.57
C LEU A 509 2.12 -18.08 17.11
N GLY A 510 3.10 -17.84 16.24
CA GLY A 510 4.41 -17.29 16.65
C GLY A 510 4.30 -15.90 17.27
N PHE A 511 3.49 -15.02 16.69
CA PHE A 511 3.18 -13.71 17.26
C PHE A 511 2.53 -13.85 18.65
N GLY A 512 1.53 -14.73 18.78
CA GLY A 512 0.87 -14.95 20.06
C GLY A 512 1.80 -15.52 21.14
N VAL A 513 2.69 -16.45 20.78
CA VAL A 513 3.72 -16.97 21.70
C VAL A 513 4.67 -15.86 22.15
N CYS A 514 5.14 -14.99 21.24
CA CYS A 514 6.03 -13.88 21.61
C CYS A 514 5.38 -12.93 22.61
N VAL A 515 4.11 -12.57 22.36
CA VAL A 515 3.33 -11.71 23.26
C VAL A 515 3.12 -12.39 24.62
N TYR A 516 2.79 -13.68 24.62
CA TYR A 516 2.64 -14.46 25.85
C TYR A 516 3.92 -14.46 26.69
N VAL A 517 5.05 -14.83 26.09
CA VAL A 517 6.32 -14.91 26.80
C VAL A 517 6.75 -13.53 27.30
N LEU A 518 6.60 -12.46 26.51
CA LEU A 518 6.84 -11.08 26.99
C LEU A 518 6.05 -10.76 28.25
N THR A 519 4.76 -11.08 28.22
CA THR A 519 3.84 -10.76 29.33
C THR A 519 4.19 -11.59 30.56
N ALA A 520 4.42 -12.88 30.39
CA ALA A 520 4.79 -13.79 31.47
C ALA A 520 6.14 -13.42 32.08
N THR A 521 7.16 -13.11 31.26
CA THR A 521 8.47 -12.67 31.72
C THR A 521 8.41 -11.33 32.45
N ALA A 522 7.60 -10.38 31.97
CA ALA A 522 7.42 -9.10 32.66
C ALA A 522 6.75 -9.29 34.04
N ILE A 523 5.74 -10.16 34.13
CA ILE A 523 5.08 -10.50 35.41
C ILE A 523 6.06 -11.19 36.35
N MET A 524 6.77 -12.23 35.89
CA MET A 524 7.75 -12.94 36.71
C MET A 524 8.89 -12.03 37.16
N GLY A 525 9.39 -11.18 36.26
CA GLY A 525 10.43 -10.20 36.58
C GLY A 525 9.97 -9.17 37.61
N ALA A 526 8.70 -8.74 37.58
CA ALA A 526 8.14 -7.86 38.61
C ALA A 526 8.04 -8.56 39.97
N LEU A 527 7.61 -9.83 40.00
CA LEU A 527 7.52 -10.62 41.24
C LEU A 527 8.89 -10.97 41.83
N GLU A 528 9.89 -11.24 40.99
CA GLU A 528 11.28 -11.49 41.43
C GLU A 528 11.98 -10.21 41.87
N ALA A 529 11.71 -9.07 41.21
CA ALA A 529 12.23 -7.77 41.60
C ALA A 529 11.92 -7.44 43.05
N GLU A 530 10.67 -7.67 43.45
CA GLU A 530 10.19 -7.47 44.82
C GLU A 530 10.94 -8.35 45.83
N ARG A 531 11.10 -9.64 45.53
CA ARG A 531 11.85 -10.59 46.38
C ARG A 531 13.35 -10.28 46.49
N HIS A 532 13.95 -9.71 45.45
CA HIS A 532 15.37 -9.39 45.44
C HIS A 532 15.68 -8.05 46.13
N LEU A 533 14.76 -7.09 46.10
CA LEU A 533 14.85 -5.88 46.93
C LEU A 533 14.93 -6.24 48.42
N GLU A 534 14.18 -7.25 48.86
CA GLU A 534 14.25 -7.75 50.24
C GLU A 534 15.59 -8.46 50.57
N ARG A 535 16.25 -9.08 49.59
CA ARG A 535 17.46 -9.90 49.81
C ARG A 535 18.78 -9.21 49.45
N GLN A 536 18.77 -8.00 48.89
CA GLN A 536 19.96 -7.27 48.41
C GLN A 536 20.86 -8.03 47.41
N GLU A 537 20.36 -9.07 46.74
CA GLU A 537 21.11 -9.81 45.72
C GLU A 537 20.82 -9.26 44.31
N TYR A 538 21.63 -8.30 43.87
CA TYR A 538 21.47 -7.62 42.57
C TYR A 538 21.71 -8.50 41.33
N GLY A 539 22.20 -9.73 41.48
CA GLY A 539 22.61 -10.60 40.36
C GLY A 539 21.47 -11.24 39.55
N ALA A 540 20.25 -11.29 40.09
CA ALA A 540 19.17 -12.11 39.54
C ALA A 540 18.23 -11.39 38.55
N PHE A 541 18.43 -10.09 38.28
CA PHE A 541 17.61 -9.34 37.32
C PHE A 541 17.91 -9.62 35.84
N PHE A 542 19.02 -10.31 35.56
CA PHE A 542 19.50 -10.51 34.19
C PHE A 542 18.59 -11.40 33.32
N PRO A 543 18.05 -12.54 33.82
CA PRO A 543 17.21 -13.43 33.03
C PRO A 543 15.91 -12.80 32.49
N PRO A 544 15.08 -12.08 33.27
CA PRO A 544 13.83 -11.51 32.75
C PRO A 544 14.09 -10.39 31.72
N LEU A 545 15.08 -9.54 31.96
CA LEU A 545 15.41 -8.46 31.04
C LEU A 545 15.93 -9.00 29.69
N PHE A 546 16.75 -10.05 29.73
CA PHE A 546 17.19 -10.77 28.53
C PHE A 546 16.00 -11.31 27.71
N TRP A 547 15.06 -11.99 28.36
CA TRP A 547 13.88 -12.54 27.69
C TRP A 547 12.95 -11.46 27.11
N ILE A 548 12.78 -10.33 27.81
CA ILE A 548 12.02 -9.18 27.30
C ILE A 548 12.66 -8.66 26.01
N VAL A 549 13.99 -8.51 25.97
CA VAL A 549 14.69 -8.05 24.76
C VAL A 549 14.54 -9.06 23.62
N VAL A 550 14.80 -10.35 23.88
CA VAL A 550 14.71 -11.41 22.85
C VAL A 550 13.30 -11.48 22.27
N MET A 551 12.27 -11.49 23.11
CA MET A 551 10.89 -11.59 22.64
C MET A 551 10.41 -10.31 21.96
N SER A 552 10.89 -9.13 22.37
CA SER A 552 10.62 -7.87 21.66
C SER A 552 11.20 -7.89 20.25
N LEU A 553 12.40 -8.46 20.07
CA LEU A 553 13.02 -8.65 18.75
C LEU A 553 12.21 -9.64 17.90
N LEU A 554 11.76 -10.76 18.47
CA LEU A 554 10.92 -11.74 17.78
C LEU A 554 9.54 -11.17 17.42
N LEU A 555 8.95 -10.36 18.30
CA LEU A 555 7.69 -9.66 18.06
C LEU A 555 7.85 -8.64 16.92
N SER A 556 8.90 -7.83 16.95
CA SER A 556 9.24 -6.88 15.88
C SER A 556 9.47 -7.59 14.55
N TRP A 557 10.20 -8.72 14.55
CA TRP A 557 10.41 -9.54 13.37
C TRP A 557 9.10 -10.15 12.85
N SER A 558 8.23 -10.62 13.76
CA SER A 558 6.91 -11.13 13.43
C SER A 558 6.07 -10.05 12.79
N ILE A 559 5.93 -8.88 13.43
CA ILE A 559 5.26 -7.71 12.87
C ILE A 559 5.81 -7.48 11.47
N ARG A 560 7.11 -7.22 11.31
CA ARG A 560 7.75 -6.97 10.00
C ARG A 560 7.45 -8.03 8.93
N SER A 561 7.32 -9.29 9.32
CA SER A 561 7.04 -10.42 8.43
C SER A 561 5.54 -10.61 8.15
N ALA A 562 4.66 -9.99 8.93
CA ALA A 562 3.21 -10.13 8.83
C ALA A 562 2.70 -9.91 7.41
N PRO A 563 3.11 -8.85 6.68
CA PRO A 563 2.60 -8.68 5.33
C PRO A 563 3.06 -9.81 4.41
N ARG A 564 4.30 -10.30 4.52
CA ARG A 564 4.75 -11.44 3.70
C ARG A 564 3.96 -12.72 3.97
N CYS A 565 3.52 -12.92 5.20
CA CYS A 565 2.78 -14.12 5.62
C CYS A 565 1.28 -14.02 5.33
N LEU A 566 0.73 -12.81 5.30
CA LEU A 566 -0.71 -12.57 5.24
C LEU A 566 -1.18 -12.09 3.86
N THR A 567 -0.35 -11.37 3.10
CA THR A 567 -0.72 -10.88 1.76
C THR A 567 -1.17 -12.04 0.88
N HIS A 568 -2.25 -11.83 0.15
CA HIS A 568 -2.58 -12.68 -0.97
C HIS A 568 -1.47 -12.59 -2.01
N GLN A 569 -0.99 -13.75 -2.44
CA GLN A 569 0.09 -13.88 -3.40
C GLN A 569 -0.44 -14.73 -4.54
N GLY A 570 -0.08 -14.43 -5.77
CA GLY A 570 -0.57 -15.18 -6.90
C GLY A 570 0.25 -15.02 -8.16
N VAL A 571 0.04 -15.95 -9.08
CA VAL A 571 0.57 -15.89 -10.43
C VAL A 571 -0.62 -15.98 -11.38
N ALA A 572 -0.73 -15.00 -12.27
CA ALA A 572 -1.57 -15.06 -13.45
C ALA A 572 -0.69 -15.44 -14.65
N VAL A 573 -1.16 -16.36 -15.48
CA VAL A 573 -0.54 -16.68 -16.77
C VAL A 573 -1.59 -16.48 -17.85
N ASP A 574 -1.28 -15.65 -18.83
CA ASP A 574 -2.15 -15.33 -19.95
C ASP A 574 -1.37 -15.32 -21.27
N GLU A 575 -2.02 -14.92 -22.36
CA GLU A 575 -1.39 -14.89 -23.69
C GLU A 575 -0.36 -13.78 -23.86
N ALA A 576 -0.44 -12.73 -23.05
CA ALA A 576 0.45 -11.57 -23.13
C ALA A 576 1.70 -11.75 -22.26
N GLY A 577 1.57 -12.44 -21.13
CA GLY A 577 2.69 -12.67 -20.23
C GLY A 577 2.34 -13.40 -18.92
N VAL A 578 3.16 -13.12 -17.92
CA VAL A 578 3.02 -13.64 -16.55
C VAL A 578 2.84 -12.46 -15.61
N THR A 579 1.73 -12.42 -14.90
CA THR A 579 1.50 -11.40 -13.86
C THR A 579 1.80 -11.99 -12.49
N LEU A 580 2.83 -11.46 -11.83
CA LEU A 580 3.16 -11.78 -10.45
C LEU A 580 2.48 -10.78 -9.53
N VAL A 581 1.59 -11.26 -8.68
CA VAL A 581 0.78 -10.41 -7.81
C VAL A 581 1.09 -10.70 -6.34
N GLN A 582 1.24 -9.64 -5.58
CA GLN A 582 1.20 -9.64 -4.13
C GLN A 582 0.27 -8.51 -3.71
N ASP A 583 -0.92 -8.86 -3.23
CA ASP A 583 -1.95 -7.89 -2.89
C ASP A 583 -1.49 -7.00 -1.74
N PRO A 584 -1.97 -5.75 -1.69
CA PRO A 584 -1.78 -4.91 -0.51
C PRO A 584 -2.45 -5.55 0.70
N MET A 585 -1.70 -5.73 1.80
CA MET A 585 -2.27 -6.15 3.07
C MET A 585 -1.46 -5.56 4.22
N LEU A 586 -2.15 -5.14 5.29
CA LEU A 586 -1.56 -4.37 6.38
C LEU A 586 -0.86 -3.12 5.85
N TRP A 587 0.40 -2.90 6.26
CA TRP A 587 1.25 -1.79 5.79
C TRP A 587 2.09 -2.15 4.56
N PHE A 588 1.83 -3.27 3.88
CA PHE A 588 2.48 -3.57 2.61
C PHE A 588 1.66 -3.01 1.46
N ALA A 589 2.33 -2.27 0.58
CA ALA A 589 1.69 -1.53 -0.51
C ALA A 589 1.08 -2.41 -1.61
N GLY A 590 1.35 -3.71 -1.57
CA GLY A 590 1.16 -4.59 -2.71
C GLY A 590 2.26 -4.37 -3.74
N ARG A 591 2.48 -5.38 -4.58
CA ARG A 591 3.34 -5.34 -5.74
C ARG A 591 2.71 -6.19 -6.82
N THR A 592 2.50 -5.60 -7.98
CA THR A 592 2.11 -6.32 -9.18
C THR A 592 3.19 -6.08 -10.21
N VAL A 593 3.68 -7.16 -10.83
CA VAL A 593 4.64 -7.08 -11.93
C VAL A 593 4.12 -7.92 -13.07
N PHE A 594 3.92 -7.27 -14.19
CA PHE A 594 3.66 -7.93 -15.46
C PHE A 594 4.99 -8.24 -16.15
N LEU A 595 5.18 -9.50 -16.53
CA LEU A 595 6.34 -9.99 -17.25
C LEU A 595 5.86 -10.39 -18.65
N PRO A 596 5.97 -9.51 -19.66
CA PRO A 596 5.54 -9.85 -21.01
C PRO A 596 6.36 -11.03 -21.52
N TRP A 597 5.76 -11.89 -22.34
CA TRP A 597 6.50 -13.07 -22.83
C TRP A 597 7.75 -12.73 -23.65
N SER A 598 7.83 -11.53 -24.24
CA SER A 598 9.04 -11.03 -24.90
C SER A 598 10.23 -10.92 -23.96
N ASP A 599 9.96 -10.74 -22.66
CA ASP A 599 10.97 -10.60 -21.61
C ASP A 599 11.27 -11.95 -20.94
N VAL A 600 10.44 -12.97 -21.16
CA VAL A 600 10.63 -14.32 -20.63
C VAL A 600 11.42 -15.16 -21.62
N TYR A 601 12.68 -15.47 -21.28
CA TYR A 601 13.57 -16.28 -22.10
C TYR A 601 13.30 -17.78 -21.96
N LEU A 602 13.04 -18.24 -20.73
CA LEU A 602 12.91 -19.66 -20.43
C LEU A 602 12.05 -19.85 -19.17
N VAL A 603 11.17 -20.86 -19.19
CA VAL A 603 10.42 -21.31 -18.01
C VAL A 603 10.80 -22.75 -17.72
N ARG A 604 11.44 -22.98 -16.57
CA ARG A 604 11.89 -24.32 -16.15
C ARG A 604 11.25 -24.70 -14.82
N PRO A 605 10.36 -25.70 -14.78
CA PRO A 605 9.97 -26.29 -13.52
C PRO A 605 11.12 -27.14 -12.98
N GLU A 606 11.42 -26.99 -11.69
CA GLU A 606 12.50 -27.68 -11.03
C GLU A 606 12.02 -28.23 -9.68
N LYS A 607 12.52 -29.40 -9.31
CA LYS A 607 12.38 -29.95 -7.97
C LYS A 607 13.63 -29.60 -7.18
N VAL A 608 13.53 -28.62 -6.29
CA VAL A 608 14.63 -28.20 -5.42
C VAL A 608 14.52 -28.93 -4.09
N ARG A 609 15.52 -29.73 -3.74
CA ARG A 609 15.58 -30.38 -2.42
C ARG A 609 15.96 -29.33 -1.37
N SER A 610 15.00 -28.94 -0.53
CA SER A 610 15.20 -28.00 0.58
C SER A 610 15.17 -28.79 1.89
N GLY A 611 16.34 -29.29 2.31
CA GLY A 611 16.47 -30.16 3.48
C GLY A 611 15.78 -31.52 3.26
N LYS A 612 14.89 -31.90 4.19
CA LYS A 612 14.10 -33.14 4.09
C LYS A 612 12.88 -33.03 3.15
N SER A 613 12.58 -31.84 2.63
CA SER A 613 11.41 -31.61 1.75
C SER A 613 11.86 -31.32 0.32
N THR A 614 11.18 -31.94 -0.65
CA THR A 614 11.33 -31.59 -2.07
C THR A 614 10.38 -30.45 -2.38
N GLU A 615 10.92 -29.24 -2.56
CA GLU A 615 10.14 -28.07 -2.96
C GLU A 615 10.07 -28.00 -4.48
N HIS A 616 8.86 -27.88 -4.99
CA HIS A 616 8.62 -27.65 -6.40
C HIS A 616 8.66 -26.16 -6.69
N VAL A 617 9.49 -25.77 -7.66
CA VAL A 617 9.81 -24.39 -7.97
C VAL A 617 9.68 -24.18 -9.48
N ILE A 618 9.21 -23.01 -9.90
CA ILE A 618 9.23 -22.62 -11.31
C ILE A 618 10.25 -21.49 -11.45
N ARG A 619 11.28 -21.73 -12.25
CA ARG A 619 12.31 -20.75 -12.58
C ARG A 619 11.93 -20.06 -13.88
N VAL A 620 11.71 -18.76 -13.80
CA VAL A 620 11.43 -17.89 -14.95
C VAL A 620 12.68 -17.05 -15.20
N PHE A 621 13.30 -17.24 -16.36
CA PHE A 621 14.49 -16.51 -16.77
C PHE A 621 14.08 -15.30 -17.59
N LEU A 622 14.53 -14.12 -17.18
CA LEU A 622 14.18 -12.86 -17.82
C LEU A 622 15.33 -12.28 -18.61
N SER A 623 15.04 -11.74 -19.78
CA SER A 623 15.98 -11.03 -20.67
C SER A 623 16.35 -9.63 -20.16
N ARG A 624 15.54 -9.05 -19.26
CA ARG A 624 15.63 -7.67 -18.76
C ARG A 624 15.97 -7.62 -17.26
N PRO A 625 17.10 -7.00 -16.86
CA PRO A 625 17.50 -6.92 -15.44
C PRO A 625 16.86 -5.76 -14.67
N ASP A 626 16.27 -4.76 -15.33
CA ASP A 626 15.65 -3.58 -14.69
C ASP A 626 14.37 -3.91 -13.91
N LEU A 627 13.69 -5.01 -14.26
CA LEU A 627 12.48 -5.48 -13.57
C LEU A 627 12.73 -5.94 -12.12
N LEU A 628 13.99 -6.11 -11.70
CA LEU A 628 14.41 -6.60 -10.37
C LEU A 628 13.80 -5.83 -9.20
N ASN A 629 13.66 -4.50 -9.31
CA ASN A 629 13.21 -3.67 -8.19
C ASN A 629 11.70 -3.79 -7.90
N HIS A 630 10.93 -4.31 -8.86
CA HIS A 630 9.48 -4.32 -8.80
C HIS A 630 8.90 -5.68 -8.40
N VAL A 631 9.68 -6.77 -8.51
CA VAL A 631 9.18 -8.13 -8.29
C VAL A 631 8.61 -8.31 -6.87
N PRO A 632 7.50 -9.07 -6.71
CA PRO A 632 6.98 -9.41 -5.39
C PRO A 632 8.00 -10.03 -4.46
N THR A 633 7.88 -9.73 -3.17
CA THR A 633 8.88 -10.11 -2.15
C THR A 633 8.97 -11.61 -1.88
N TRP A 634 7.98 -12.38 -2.33
CA TRP A 634 7.96 -13.84 -2.23
C TRP A 634 8.72 -14.52 -3.37
N CYS A 635 9.00 -13.79 -4.47
CA CYS A 635 9.90 -14.27 -5.51
C CYS A 635 11.35 -14.10 -5.05
N ARG A 636 12.16 -15.15 -5.21
CA ARG A 636 13.61 -15.01 -4.99
C ARG A 636 14.27 -14.58 -6.29
N LEU A 637 14.97 -13.47 -6.21
CA LEU A 637 15.84 -12.97 -7.25
C LEU A 637 17.24 -13.51 -6.97
N HIS A 638 17.81 -14.21 -7.95
CA HIS A 638 19.19 -14.62 -7.90
C HIS A 638 19.97 -13.72 -8.87
N PRO A 639 20.66 -12.67 -8.37
CA PRO A 639 21.41 -11.74 -9.21
C PRO A 639 22.71 -12.35 -9.76
N ARG A 640 23.08 -13.56 -9.32
CA ARG A 640 24.22 -14.28 -9.90
C ARG A 640 23.75 -14.99 -11.16
N GLU A 641 24.35 -14.59 -12.28
CA GLU A 641 24.53 -15.39 -13.47
C GLU A 641 24.82 -16.83 -13.03
N MET A 642 23.81 -17.70 -13.16
CA MET A 642 24.13 -19.12 -13.15
C MET A 642 25.08 -19.30 -14.31
N GLY A 643 26.19 -20.01 -14.07
CA GLY A 643 27.09 -20.50 -15.11
C GLY A 643 26.38 -21.48 -16.03
N LEU A 644 25.36 -21.00 -16.72
CA LEU A 644 24.84 -21.56 -17.95
C LEU A 644 26.06 -21.60 -18.89
N ALA A 645 26.31 -22.79 -19.41
CA ALA A 645 27.46 -23.04 -20.27
C ALA A 645 27.58 -21.94 -21.35
N PRO A 646 28.81 -21.53 -21.72
CA PRO A 646 29.11 -20.35 -22.54
C PRO A 646 28.47 -20.32 -23.95
N ALA A 647 27.69 -21.32 -24.34
CA ALA A 647 26.97 -21.33 -25.60
C ALA A 647 25.84 -20.27 -25.71
N THR A 648 25.49 -19.56 -24.63
CA THR A 648 24.47 -18.48 -24.63
C THR A 648 25.01 -17.17 -24.02
N ALA A 649 26.25 -16.82 -24.34
CA ALA A 649 27.06 -15.77 -23.71
C ALA A 649 26.60 -14.29 -23.85
N HIS A 650 25.37 -13.96 -24.23
CA HIS A 650 25.05 -12.58 -24.65
C HIS A 650 24.01 -11.80 -23.85
N ARG A 651 23.34 -12.35 -22.83
CA ARG A 651 22.47 -11.53 -21.98
C ARG A 651 22.49 -11.94 -20.50
N PRO A 652 22.63 -10.98 -19.57
CA PRO A 652 22.46 -11.24 -18.14
C PRO A 652 21.02 -11.68 -17.89
N LEU A 653 20.83 -12.97 -17.62
CA LEU A 653 19.50 -13.52 -17.33
C LEU A 653 19.16 -13.30 -15.87
N THR A 654 18.06 -12.61 -15.61
CA THR A 654 17.51 -12.48 -14.26
C THR A 654 16.65 -13.69 -13.94
N LEU A 655 17.03 -14.45 -12.91
CA LEU A 655 16.22 -15.57 -12.46
C LEU A 655 15.16 -15.11 -11.44
N VAL A 656 13.89 -15.26 -11.82
CA VAL A 656 12.75 -15.17 -10.91
C VAL A 656 12.31 -16.57 -10.49
N THR A 657 12.36 -16.81 -9.18
CA THR A 657 11.98 -18.11 -8.60
C THR A 657 10.59 -18.04 -8.00
N VAL A 658 9.62 -18.70 -8.63
CA VAL A 658 8.22 -18.81 -8.17
C VAL A 658 8.05 -20.09 -7.36
N ARG A 659 7.57 -19.98 -6.11
CA ARG A 659 7.37 -21.11 -5.19
C ARG A 659 5.87 -21.38 -4.99
N PRO A 660 5.25 -22.25 -5.82
CA PRO A 660 3.81 -22.48 -5.76
C PRO A 660 3.33 -23.23 -4.50
N GLY A 661 4.23 -23.88 -3.75
CA GLY A 661 3.89 -24.75 -2.62
C GLY A 661 3.70 -26.21 -3.03
N THR A 662 3.38 -27.10 -2.08
CA THR A 662 3.44 -28.58 -2.26
C THR A 662 2.28 -29.21 -3.05
N GLY A 663 1.23 -28.47 -3.41
CA GLY A 663 0.05 -29.01 -4.10
C GLY A 663 -0.26 -28.44 -5.51
N PRO A 664 0.00 -27.16 -5.81
CA PRO A 664 -0.54 -26.54 -7.03
C PRO A 664 0.45 -26.40 -8.20
N GLN A 665 1.56 -27.14 -8.22
CA GLN A 665 2.56 -26.98 -9.28
C GLN A 665 2.07 -27.51 -10.64
N GLY A 666 1.33 -28.62 -10.67
CA GLY A 666 0.90 -29.26 -11.92
C GLY A 666 0.04 -28.34 -12.78
N ASP A 667 -0.90 -27.62 -12.15
CA ASP A 667 -1.79 -26.69 -12.87
C ASP A 667 -1.03 -25.47 -13.38
N LEU A 668 -0.10 -24.93 -12.59
CA LEU A 668 0.70 -23.77 -12.99
C LEU A 668 1.67 -24.14 -14.13
N VAL A 669 2.33 -25.30 -14.06
CA VAL A 669 3.17 -25.82 -15.15
C VAL A 669 2.35 -26.07 -16.41
N ARG A 670 1.14 -26.62 -16.27
CA ARG A 670 0.21 -26.79 -17.39
C ARG A 670 -0.18 -25.45 -18.00
N ALA A 671 -0.47 -24.44 -17.18
CA ALA A 671 -0.80 -23.09 -17.66
C ALA A 671 0.38 -22.46 -18.43
N PHE A 672 1.61 -22.57 -17.92
CA PHE A 672 2.81 -22.14 -18.64
C PHE A 672 2.99 -22.88 -19.97
N GLY A 673 2.82 -24.20 -19.97
CA GLY A 673 2.96 -25.02 -21.17
C GLY A 673 1.86 -24.78 -22.21
N GLN A 674 0.65 -24.40 -21.77
CA GLN A 674 -0.45 -24.02 -22.65
C GLN A 674 -0.22 -22.63 -23.26
N ALA A 675 0.24 -21.65 -22.47
CA ALA A 675 0.46 -20.30 -22.95
C ALA A 675 1.68 -20.18 -23.88
N ARG A 676 2.80 -20.81 -23.52
CA ARG A 676 4.07 -20.75 -24.26
C ARG A 676 4.82 -22.09 -24.22
N PRO A 677 4.38 -23.10 -25.00
CA PRO A 677 5.06 -24.40 -25.07
C PRO A 677 6.50 -24.28 -25.57
N ASP A 678 6.79 -23.29 -26.40
CA ASP A 678 8.13 -22.99 -26.93
C ASP A 678 9.13 -22.54 -25.87
N LEU A 679 8.66 -21.95 -24.76
CA LEU A 679 9.52 -21.49 -23.66
C LEU A 679 9.74 -22.57 -22.57
N MET A 680 9.12 -23.74 -22.74
CA MET A 680 9.28 -24.89 -21.86
C MET A 680 10.02 -25.99 -22.62
N PRO A 681 11.32 -26.22 -22.34
CA PRO A 681 12.03 -27.34 -22.94
C PRO A 681 11.26 -28.62 -22.60
N SER A 682 11.12 -29.51 -23.58
CA SER A 682 10.49 -30.82 -23.40
C SER A 682 11.02 -31.47 -22.13
N LEU A 683 10.13 -31.63 -21.13
CA LEU A 683 10.44 -32.09 -19.78
C LEU A 683 10.89 -33.55 -19.74
#